data_AF-A0AAV7GIE4-F1
#
_entry.id   AF-A0AAV7GIE4-F1
#
_cell.length_a   1.000
_cell.length_b   1.000
_cell.length_c   1.000
_cell.angle_alpha   90.00
_cell.angle_beta   90.00
_cell.angle_gamma   90.00
#
_symmetry.space_group_name_H-M   'P 1'
#
loop_
_entity.id
_entity.type
_entity.pdbx_description
1 polymer ?
#
loop_
_entity_poly.entity_id
_entity_poly.type
_entity_poly.pdbx_seq_one_letter_code
_entity_poly.pdbx_strand_id
1 'polypeptide(L)'
;MSIASQLQAIKSVIKGKDDPIRRPITRPSVLFDPKEAADIDLRSIIPLAQSGLDALIKVDDRFTSYMSTLFSHATLEIDREKMTAKEEEKLNKSICSYLQLLAGQLHLPSALRTLEYLIRRYQVHVFNAEELVLCALPYHDTHFFVRIIQLMDFGNKKWAFLEGVKSSGAPPPRKVIVQQCIRDKGVLEALCNYASSTKDFKHSRQVICFCTAVTVEVLGSLPKLDTDTIQRILTFVFNGFNPVVGGSPDHVAGALMVVGLMATRATLASKLVQNLVFVIARFAQHEARKSSDLPILRVTIMAIVTLVQHNSGLTFLIAVFIQSQSSQTFPKKTMMMLKEIRDFVGMLNGLSQEFNIQNFLRLYVESLIDCSLSDDCYNHLLVNVLETLPVNHFVEKIVHKILGQCMKFLHSDISNSSAAGIRAKQILSVINNQYPSELQGAVHKFLKSSKLKLGEEDSTFVVFCQMLDGNSNLPMKLSDSKVWFSLEHPKAAVRRAALLDLASSGNLESIVEHPWKLVNVKDAILCRLLDDDLTVVQAALSIRFSDAGTEMAASDVAVLCLEHMVLDIASHQNDLVMEVAGIIFPVLLVLPQTWRVNVKALELVKKLQWPYYSDIKACDSDFDDRELKSLDHGQMTTINIRTIQTLAETFAGNPLGHIEWLVGCSMQNKSAKCFFFFIILQALVNCKEVAHRARLASGLCSSHLAGSHLDGQTPHRANALTSCPDPALSPRSSCARLLSRPCLQFAILPCSPHVQTPLASQSARLACAARSFTQTPL
;
A
#
# COMPACT_ATOMS: atom_id res chain seq x y z
N MET A 1 -47.21 22.32 -41.70
CA MET A 1 -47.69 21.38 -40.66
C MET A 1 -49.01 20.81 -41.12
N SER A 2 -49.14 19.48 -41.19
CA SER A 2 -50.34 18.80 -41.71
C SER A 2 -51.43 18.74 -40.63
N ILE A 3 -52.71 18.77 -41.02
CA ILE A 3 -53.85 18.51 -40.13
C ILE A 3 -53.67 17.18 -39.38
N ALA A 4 -53.02 16.18 -40.00
CA ALA A 4 -52.68 14.91 -39.34
C ALA A 4 -51.69 15.11 -38.17
N SER A 5 -50.68 15.96 -38.33
CA SER A 5 -49.72 16.27 -37.25
C SER A 5 -50.36 17.06 -36.11
N GLN A 6 -51.35 17.92 -36.41
CA GLN A 6 -52.11 18.67 -35.41
C GLN A 6 -53.10 17.77 -34.67
N LEU A 7 -53.80 16.88 -35.39
CA LEU A 7 -54.68 15.87 -34.80
C LEU A 7 -53.91 14.88 -33.92
N GLN A 8 -52.69 14.48 -34.30
CA GLN A 8 -51.86 13.59 -33.49
C GLN A 8 -51.38 14.28 -32.21
N ALA A 9 -51.03 15.56 -32.28
CA ALA A 9 -50.72 16.37 -31.10
C ALA A 9 -51.94 16.55 -30.19
N ILE A 10 -53.13 16.81 -30.75
CA ILE A 10 -54.37 16.93 -29.98
C ILE A 10 -54.80 15.58 -29.38
N LYS A 11 -54.64 14.47 -30.10
CA LYS A 11 -54.93 13.10 -29.59
C LYS A 11 -53.97 12.69 -28.47
N SER A 12 -52.74 13.21 -28.48
CA SER A 12 -51.79 13.02 -27.37
C SER A 12 -52.16 13.79 -26.10
N VAL A 13 -52.96 14.85 -26.23
CA VAL A 13 -53.42 15.71 -25.12
C VAL A 13 -54.80 15.28 -24.60
N ILE A 14 -55.67 14.76 -25.46
CA ILE A 14 -57.01 14.30 -25.11
C ILE A 14 -56.98 12.78 -24.89
N LYS A 15 -56.94 12.33 -23.63
CA LYS A 15 -57.16 10.91 -23.26
C LYS A 15 -58.64 10.54 -23.33
N GLY A 16 -59.26 10.69 -24.50
CA GLY A 16 -60.65 10.31 -24.77
C GLY A 16 -60.70 8.97 -25.52
N LYS A 17 -61.55 8.04 -25.04
CA LYS A 17 -61.74 6.68 -25.57
C LYS A 17 -62.00 6.65 -27.09
N ASP A 18 -61.27 5.80 -27.81
CA ASP A 18 -61.62 5.37 -29.18
C ASP A 18 -62.95 4.55 -29.16
N ASP A 19 -63.68 4.55 -30.29
CA ASP A 19 -65.03 3.99 -30.46
C ASP A 19 -65.23 2.53 -29.94
N PRO A 20 -66.38 2.21 -29.31
CA PRO A 20 -66.61 0.96 -28.56
C PRO A 20 -67.18 -0.20 -29.38
N ILE A 21 -67.02 -0.22 -30.70
CA ILE A 21 -67.72 -1.20 -31.55
C ILE A 21 -66.72 -2.28 -31.99
N ARG A 22 -66.70 -3.40 -31.24
CA ARG A 22 -66.04 -4.71 -31.52
C ARG A 22 -64.69 -5.02 -30.84
N ARG A 23 -64.40 -4.46 -29.67
CA ARG A 23 -63.39 -5.06 -28.77
C ARG A 23 -64.08 -5.50 -27.47
N PRO A 24 -63.74 -6.67 -26.91
CA PRO A 24 -64.22 -7.03 -25.57
C PRO A 24 -63.84 -5.90 -24.61
N ILE A 25 -64.76 -5.51 -23.73
CA ILE A 25 -64.49 -4.50 -22.71
C ILE A 25 -63.36 -5.04 -21.86
N THR A 26 -62.24 -4.33 -21.81
CA THR A 26 -61.08 -4.70 -21.00
C THR A 26 -60.81 -3.62 -19.96
N ARG A 27 -60.30 -4.01 -18.79
CA ARG A 27 -59.82 -3.07 -17.78
C ARG A 27 -58.38 -3.39 -17.36
N PRO A 28 -57.58 -2.35 -17.02
CA PRO A 28 -56.24 -2.56 -16.51
C PRO A 28 -56.30 -3.25 -15.14
N SER A 29 -55.54 -4.34 -15.01
CA SER A 29 -55.42 -5.13 -13.78
C SER A 29 -54.07 -5.82 -13.73
N VAL A 30 -53.47 -5.88 -12.54
CA VAL A 30 -52.25 -6.68 -12.27
C VAL A 30 -52.65 -8.08 -11.81
N LEU A 31 -53.78 -8.23 -11.12
CA LEU A 31 -54.22 -9.51 -10.58
C LEU A 31 -54.99 -10.36 -11.59
N PHE A 32 -55.93 -9.77 -12.32
CA PHE A 32 -56.91 -10.47 -13.14
C PHE A 32 -56.61 -10.33 -14.63
N ASP A 33 -57.14 -11.24 -15.45
CA ASP A 33 -57.10 -11.06 -16.91
C ASP A 33 -57.86 -9.78 -17.30
N PRO A 34 -57.44 -9.01 -18.32
CA PRO A 34 -58.11 -7.78 -18.69
C PRO A 34 -59.62 -7.93 -18.98
N LYS A 35 -60.07 -9.09 -19.44
CA LYS A 35 -61.50 -9.38 -19.66
C LYS A 35 -62.22 -9.63 -18.33
N GLU A 36 -61.67 -10.48 -17.48
CA GLU A 36 -62.23 -10.75 -16.14
C GLU A 36 -62.27 -9.47 -15.28
N ALA A 37 -61.23 -8.65 -15.37
CA ALA A 37 -61.15 -7.37 -14.68
C ALA A 37 -62.26 -6.38 -15.08
N ALA A 38 -62.82 -6.53 -16.29
CA ALA A 38 -63.91 -5.69 -16.76
C ALA A 38 -65.22 -5.93 -15.99
N ASP A 39 -65.44 -7.19 -15.59
CA ASP A 39 -66.64 -7.63 -14.87
C ASP A 39 -66.54 -7.36 -13.36
N ILE A 40 -65.32 -7.25 -12.82
CA ILE A 40 -65.09 -6.95 -11.41
C ILE A 40 -65.26 -5.44 -11.18
N ASP A 41 -66.09 -5.06 -10.21
CA ASP A 41 -66.31 -3.67 -9.84
C ASP A 41 -65.34 -3.19 -8.74
N LEU A 42 -65.25 -1.88 -8.54
CA LEU A 42 -64.33 -1.31 -7.57
C LEU A 42 -64.74 -1.61 -6.12
N ARG A 43 -66.04 -1.80 -5.84
CA ARG A 43 -66.53 -2.16 -4.50
C ARG A 43 -66.12 -3.57 -4.09
N SER A 44 -65.88 -4.47 -5.04
CA SER A 44 -65.30 -5.79 -4.77
C SER A 44 -63.78 -5.75 -4.54
N ILE A 45 -63.08 -4.72 -5.03
CA ILE A 45 -61.62 -4.64 -4.92
C ILE A 45 -61.18 -3.97 -3.62
N ILE A 46 -61.91 -2.97 -3.13
CA ILE A 46 -61.50 -2.27 -1.91
C ILE A 46 -61.37 -3.20 -0.68
N PRO A 47 -62.23 -4.21 -0.43
CA PRO A 47 -62.04 -5.14 0.68
C PRO A 47 -60.82 -6.04 0.48
N LEU A 48 -60.51 -6.42 -0.77
CA LEU A 48 -59.29 -7.17 -1.10
C LEU A 48 -58.04 -6.35 -0.79
N ALA A 49 -58.06 -5.06 -1.12
CA ALA A 49 -56.96 -4.14 -0.85
C ALA A 49 -56.82 -3.85 0.64
N GLN A 50 -57.92 -3.66 1.38
CA GLN A 50 -57.89 -3.49 2.84
C GLN A 50 -57.32 -4.73 3.53
N SER A 51 -57.77 -5.93 3.16
CA SER A 51 -57.20 -7.19 3.66
C SER A 51 -55.70 -7.34 3.32
N GLY A 52 -55.30 -6.93 2.12
CA GLY A 52 -53.89 -6.87 1.73
C GLY A 52 -53.09 -5.88 2.58
N LEU A 53 -53.64 -4.71 2.84
CA LEU A 53 -53.02 -3.68 3.67
C LEU A 53 -52.86 -4.15 5.12
N ASP A 54 -53.88 -4.79 5.71
CA ASP A 54 -53.80 -5.35 7.06
C ASP A 54 -52.68 -6.39 7.18
N ALA A 55 -52.48 -7.20 6.14
CA ALA A 55 -51.38 -8.15 6.08
C ALA A 55 -50.01 -7.45 5.94
N LEU A 56 -49.93 -6.34 5.19
CA LEU A 56 -48.71 -5.54 5.08
C LEU A 56 -48.36 -4.79 6.36
N ILE A 57 -49.37 -4.28 7.09
CA ILE A 57 -49.19 -3.61 8.38
C ILE A 57 -48.53 -4.56 9.38
N LYS A 58 -48.93 -5.84 9.38
CA LYS A 58 -48.28 -6.87 10.23
C LYS A 58 -46.82 -7.11 9.89
N VAL A 59 -46.36 -6.76 8.68
CA VAL A 59 -44.97 -6.89 8.24
C VAL A 59 -44.20 -5.59 8.49
N ASP A 60 -44.81 -4.43 8.27
CA ASP A 60 -44.22 -3.11 8.45
C ASP A 60 -45.29 -2.10 8.90
N ASP A 61 -45.22 -1.67 10.16
CA ASP A 61 -46.19 -0.77 10.79
C ASP A 61 -46.33 0.58 10.08
N ARG A 62 -45.34 0.99 9.26
CA ARG A 62 -45.39 2.23 8.49
C ARG A 62 -46.58 2.28 7.52
N PHE A 63 -47.10 1.13 7.11
CA PHE A 63 -48.30 1.05 6.26
C PHE A 63 -49.59 1.54 6.94
N THR A 64 -49.64 1.60 8.27
CA THR A 64 -50.83 1.98 9.05
C THR A 64 -51.35 3.36 8.67
N SER A 65 -50.44 4.30 8.38
CA SER A 65 -50.77 5.68 8.01
C SER A 65 -51.61 5.79 6.72
N TYR A 66 -51.64 4.74 5.90
CA TYR A 66 -52.34 4.72 4.62
C TYR A 66 -53.77 4.16 4.70
N MET A 67 -54.13 3.53 5.83
CA MET A 67 -55.43 2.87 6.00
C MET A 67 -56.60 3.87 5.88
N SER A 68 -56.50 5.00 6.58
CA SER A 68 -57.53 6.05 6.57
C SER A 68 -57.44 6.98 5.36
N THR A 69 -56.29 7.00 4.67
CA THR A 69 -56.03 7.95 3.57
C THR A 69 -56.27 7.32 2.19
N LEU A 70 -55.50 6.29 1.81
CA LEU A 70 -55.55 5.68 0.47
C LEU A 70 -56.51 4.50 0.37
N PHE A 71 -56.86 3.85 1.50
CA PHE A 71 -57.63 2.59 1.50
C PHE A 71 -58.95 2.67 2.28
N SER A 72 -59.48 3.88 2.48
CA SER A 72 -60.79 4.08 3.13
C SER A 72 -61.94 4.01 2.12
N HIS A 73 -63.15 3.65 2.58
CA HIS A 73 -64.33 3.58 1.70
C HIS A 73 -64.69 4.93 1.04
N ALA A 74 -64.30 6.05 1.67
CA ALA A 74 -64.49 7.39 1.10
C ALA A 74 -63.75 7.58 -0.25
N THR A 75 -62.72 6.78 -0.51
CA THR A 75 -61.91 6.87 -1.73
C THR A 75 -62.61 6.35 -2.98
N LEU A 76 -63.73 5.62 -2.84
CA LEU A 76 -64.53 5.12 -3.95
C LEU A 76 -65.17 6.23 -4.79
N GLU A 77 -65.31 7.43 -4.23
CA GLU A 77 -65.92 8.60 -4.90
C GLU A 77 -64.88 9.56 -5.50
N ILE A 78 -63.57 9.34 -5.27
CA ILE A 78 -62.48 10.22 -5.73
C ILE A 78 -62.26 10.15 -7.25
N ASP A 79 -62.75 11.10 -8.03
CA ASP A 79 -62.51 11.14 -9.46
C ASP A 79 -61.28 12.00 -9.78
N ARG A 80 -60.17 11.34 -10.16
CA ARG A 80 -58.87 11.98 -10.34
C ARG A 80 -58.84 12.99 -11.48
N GLU A 81 -59.65 12.80 -12.51
CA GLU A 81 -59.74 13.73 -13.65
C GLU A 81 -60.43 15.05 -13.28
N LYS A 82 -61.16 15.07 -12.15
CA LYS A 82 -61.89 16.25 -11.66
C LYS A 82 -61.20 16.95 -10.48
N MET A 83 -60.04 16.47 -10.06
CA MET A 83 -59.30 17.03 -8.93
C MET A 83 -58.65 18.36 -9.28
N THR A 84 -58.56 19.25 -8.30
CA THR A 84 -57.75 20.47 -8.43
C THR A 84 -56.25 20.12 -8.41
N ALA A 85 -55.41 20.95 -9.02
CA ALA A 85 -53.96 20.72 -9.07
C ALA A 85 -53.32 20.53 -7.69
N LYS A 86 -53.81 21.24 -6.67
CA LYS A 86 -53.31 21.15 -5.29
C LYS A 86 -53.71 19.82 -4.62
N GLU A 87 -54.92 19.34 -4.87
CA GLU A 87 -55.38 18.04 -4.37
C GLU A 87 -54.64 16.90 -5.05
N GLU A 88 -54.43 17.02 -6.36
CA GLU A 88 -53.66 16.06 -7.14
C GLU A 88 -52.21 15.98 -6.64
N GLU A 89 -51.54 17.11 -6.38
CA GLU A 89 -50.19 17.12 -5.83
C GLU A 89 -50.12 16.44 -4.45
N LYS A 90 -51.11 16.68 -3.57
CA LYS A 90 -51.19 16.04 -2.25
C LYS A 90 -51.39 14.53 -2.38
N LEU A 91 -52.29 14.10 -3.26
CA LEU A 91 -52.53 12.68 -3.54
C LEU A 91 -51.28 12.02 -4.13
N ASN A 92 -50.61 12.68 -5.08
CA ASN A 92 -49.37 12.22 -5.68
C ASN A 92 -48.28 11.99 -4.64
N LYS A 93 -48.07 12.93 -3.72
CA LYS A 93 -47.10 12.76 -2.63
C LYS A 93 -47.41 11.54 -1.77
N SER A 94 -48.70 11.34 -1.43
CA SER A 94 -49.14 10.18 -0.64
C SER A 94 -48.94 8.85 -1.39
N ILE A 95 -49.32 8.79 -2.67
CA ILE A 95 -49.14 7.62 -3.52
C ILE A 95 -47.66 7.30 -3.72
N CYS A 96 -46.83 8.30 -4.03
CA CYS A 96 -45.40 8.07 -4.22
C CYS A 96 -44.74 7.55 -2.94
N SER A 97 -45.06 8.14 -1.78
CA SER A 97 -44.55 7.64 -0.50
C SER A 97 -45.01 6.20 -0.20
N TYR A 98 -46.26 5.85 -0.55
CA TYR A 98 -46.75 4.47 -0.45
C TYR A 98 -45.99 3.52 -1.38
N LEU A 99 -45.78 3.89 -2.65
CA LEU A 99 -45.05 3.07 -3.63
C LEU A 99 -43.58 2.85 -3.23
N GLN A 100 -42.93 3.86 -2.66
CA GLN A 100 -41.58 3.74 -2.10
C GLN A 100 -41.52 2.70 -0.99
N LEU A 101 -42.51 2.68 -0.11
CA LEU A 101 -42.63 1.68 0.96
C LEU A 101 -42.95 0.29 0.39
N LEU A 102 -43.87 0.23 -0.59
CA LEU A 102 -44.29 -1.00 -1.26
C LEU A 102 -43.13 -1.69 -2.00
N ALA A 103 -42.15 -0.93 -2.51
CA ALA A 103 -40.99 -1.48 -3.21
C ALA A 103 -40.19 -2.51 -2.39
N GLY A 104 -40.23 -2.44 -1.05
CA GLY A 104 -39.63 -3.48 -0.20
C GLY A 104 -40.41 -4.79 -0.13
N GLN A 105 -41.69 -4.77 -0.47
CA GLN A 105 -42.63 -5.87 -0.22
C GLN A 105 -43.44 -6.29 -1.45
N LEU A 106 -43.11 -5.80 -2.66
CA LEU A 106 -43.90 -6.01 -3.87
C LEU A 106 -44.04 -7.49 -4.26
N HIS A 107 -43.11 -8.34 -3.84
CA HIS A 107 -43.16 -9.79 -4.04
C HIS A 107 -44.31 -10.48 -3.26
N LEU A 108 -44.88 -9.83 -2.24
CA LEU A 108 -45.97 -10.39 -1.46
C LEU A 108 -47.30 -10.29 -2.24
N PRO A 109 -48.13 -11.35 -2.26
CA PRO A 109 -49.48 -11.26 -2.85
C PRO A 109 -50.33 -10.14 -2.25
N SER A 110 -50.16 -9.83 -0.96
CA SER A 110 -50.82 -8.72 -0.27
C SER A 110 -50.48 -7.35 -0.86
N ALA A 111 -49.23 -7.16 -1.32
CA ALA A 111 -48.80 -5.94 -2.01
C ALA A 111 -49.45 -5.80 -3.39
N LEU A 112 -49.62 -6.89 -4.12
CA LEU A 112 -50.31 -6.86 -5.41
C LEU A 112 -51.81 -6.54 -5.25
N ARG A 113 -52.45 -6.99 -4.16
CA ARG A 113 -53.84 -6.61 -3.83
C ARG A 113 -54.02 -5.12 -3.57
N THR A 114 -53.09 -4.50 -2.84
CA THR A 114 -53.15 -3.05 -2.61
C THR A 114 -52.84 -2.28 -3.89
N LEU A 115 -51.84 -2.73 -4.67
CA LEU A 115 -51.49 -2.13 -5.95
C LEU A 115 -52.63 -2.19 -6.97
N GLU A 116 -53.39 -3.29 -7.01
CA GLU A 116 -54.58 -3.42 -7.87
C GLU A 116 -55.58 -2.28 -7.64
N TYR A 117 -55.86 -1.97 -6.37
CA TYR A 117 -56.74 -0.85 -6.03
C TYR A 117 -56.14 0.49 -6.46
N LEU A 118 -54.84 0.70 -6.27
CA LEU A 118 -54.18 1.93 -6.72
C LEU A 118 -54.26 2.11 -8.24
N ILE A 119 -54.08 1.03 -9.00
CA ILE A 119 -54.17 1.02 -10.46
C ILE A 119 -55.59 1.32 -10.91
N ARG A 120 -56.59 0.71 -10.29
CA ARG A 120 -57.98 0.84 -10.70
C ARG A 120 -58.68 2.10 -10.22
N ARG A 121 -58.35 2.60 -9.03
CA ARG A 121 -58.93 3.84 -8.49
C ARG A 121 -58.14 5.07 -8.92
N TYR A 122 -56.84 5.07 -8.63
CA TYR A 122 -56.01 6.27 -8.79
C TYR A 122 -55.28 6.31 -10.13
N GLN A 123 -55.39 5.28 -10.96
CA GLN A 123 -54.72 5.20 -12.26
C GLN A 123 -53.20 5.47 -12.15
N VAL A 124 -52.55 4.87 -11.15
CA VAL A 124 -51.10 5.12 -10.88
C VAL A 124 -50.19 4.76 -12.05
N HIS A 125 -50.60 3.82 -12.90
CA HIS A 125 -49.92 3.46 -14.16
C HIS A 125 -49.91 4.60 -15.20
N VAL A 126 -50.78 5.60 -15.03
CA VAL A 126 -50.91 6.76 -15.91
C VAL A 126 -50.29 8.01 -15.30
N PHE A 127 -50.66 8.34 -14.06
CA PHE A 127 -50.27 9.60 -13.43
C PHE A 127 -48.99 9.50 -12.58
N ASN A 128 -48.59 8.30 -12.17
CA ASN A 128 -47.42 8.04 -11.30
C ASN A 128 -46.49 7.00 -11.95
N ALA A 129 -46.41 6.99 -13.27
CA ALA A 129 -45.74 5.94 -14.04
C ALA A 129 -44.26 5.77 -13.65
N GLU A 130 -43.50 6.87 -13.52
CA GLU A 130 -42.08 6.81 -13.14
C GLU A 130 -41.86 6.15 -11.77
N GLU A 131 -42.65 6.56 -10.77
CA GLU A 131 -42.56 5.99 -9.43
C GLU A 131 -42.95 4.51 -9.39
N LEU A 132 -43.98 4.13 -10.15
CA LEU A 132 -44.41 2.74 -10.26
C LEU A 132 -43.37 1.86 -10.95
N VAL A 133 -42.69 2.37 -11.98
CA VAL A 133 -41.55 1.69 -12.61
C VAL A 133 -40.43 1.50 -11.59
N LEU A 134 -40.01 2.55 -10.88
CA LEU A 134 -38.95 2.49 -9.87
C LEU A 134 -39.27 1.51 -8.74
N CYS A 135 -40.54 1.47 -8.30
CA CYS A 135 -41.04 0.51 -7.31
C CYS A 135 -40.92 -0.95 -7.78
N ALA A 136 -41.19 -1.21 -9.06
CA ALA A 136 -41.23 -2.56 -9.63
C ALA A 136 -39.87 -3.07 -10.12
N LEU A 137 -38.96 -2.18 -10.52
CA LEU A 137 -37.66 -2.54 -11.11
C LEU A 137 -36.78 -3.51 -10.30
N PRO A 138 -36.72 -3.47 -8.95
CA PRO A 138 -35.98 -4.46 -8.19
C PRO A 138 -36.43 -5.91 -8.46
N TYR A 139 -37.65 -6.11 -8.97
CA TYR A 139 -38.26 -7.40 -9.29
C TYR A 139 -38.42 -7.60 -10.81
N HIS A 140 -37.57 -6.97 -11.61
CA HIS A 140 -37.60 -7.00 -13.09
C HIS A 140 -37.64 -8.41 -13.71
N ASP A 141 -37.17 -9.43 -13.02
CA ASP A 141 -37.13 -10.83 -13.46
C ASP A 141 -38.43 -11.62 -13.18
N THR A 142 -39.46 -10.96 -12.63
CA THR A 142 -40.71 -11.60 -12.24
C THR A 142 -41.86 -11.39 -13.23
N HIS A 143 -42.85 -12.28 -13.22
CA HIS A 143 -44.03 -12.15 -14.08
C HIS A 143 -44.93 -10.96 -13.69
N PHE A 144 -45.02 -10.62 -12.40
CA PHE A 144 -45.85 -9.47 -11.99
C PHE A 144 -45.23 -8.14 -12.44
N PHE A 145 -43.89 -8.05 -12.54
CA PHE A 145 -43.24 -6.91 -13.18
C PHE A 145 -43.71 -6.76 -14.64
N VAL A 146 -43.68 -7.84 -15.42
CA VAL A 146 -44.17 -7.83 -16.81
C VAL A 146 -45.61 -7.32 -16.89
N ARG A 147 -46.50 -7.83 -16.02
CA ARG A 147 -47.89 -7.36 -15.96
C ARG A 147 -47.98 -5.87 -15.67
N ILE A 148 -47.25 -5.35 -14.68
CA ILE A 148 -47.23 -3.93 -14.35
C ILE A 148 -46.78 -3.07 -15.55
N ILE A 149 -45.71 -3.49 -16.23
CA ILE A 149 -45.17 -2.79 -17.40
C ILE A 149 -46.14 -2.81 -18.59
N GLN A 150 -46.89 -3.90 -18.79
CA GLN A 150 -47.90 -4.01 -19.85
C GLN A 150 -49.06 -3.01 -19.70
N LEU A 151 -49.34 -2.56 -18.47
CA LEU A 151 -50.39 -1.57 -18.18
C LEU A 151 -49.97 -0.14 -18.51
N MET A 152 -48.68 0.12 -18.67
CA MET A 152 -48.16 1.47 -18.85
C MET A 152 -48.13 1.87 -20.32
N ASP A 153 -48.25 3.18 -20.55
CA ASP A 153 -47.91 3.82 -21.82
C ASP A 153 -46.65 4.64 -21.62
N PHE A 154 -45.54 4.17 -22.20
CA PHE A 154 -44.23 4.77 -21.94
C PHE A 154 -43.99 6.03 -22.74
N GLY A 155 -44.71 6.27 -23.85
CA GLY A 155 -44.61 7.47 -24.72
C GLY A 155 -43.20 8.06 -24.90
N ASN A 156 -42.75 8.82 -23.90
CA ASN A 156 -41.44 9.44 -23.74
C ASN A 156 -40.25 8.44 -23.64
N LYS A 157 -39.05 8.93 -24.01
CA LYS A 157 -37.83 8.15 -24.24
C LYS A 157 -37.20 7.46 -23.02
N LYS A 158 -37.30 8.02 -21.79
CA LYS A 158 -36.54 7.53 -20.61
C LYS A 158 -36.80 6.05 -20.31
N TRP A 159 -38.08 5.67 -20.22
CA TRP A 159 -38.50 4.30 -19.92
C TRP A 159 -38.95 3.52 -21.16
N ALA A 160 -38.83 4.10 -22.37
CA ALA A 160 -39.29 3.51 -23.62
C ALA A 160 -38.66 2.15 -23.95
N PHE A 161 -37.47 1.86 -23.41
CA PHE A 161 -36.82 0.55 -23.58
C PHE A 161 -37.64 -0.61 -23.00
N LEU A 162 -38.56 -0.33 -22.05
CA LEU A 162 -39.46 -1.31 -21.46
C LEU A 162 -40.63 -1.67 -22.39
N GLU A 163 -40.84 -0.97 -23.51
CA GLU A 163 -41.82 -1.37 -24.53
C GLU A 163 -41.49 -2.77 -25.12
N GLY A 164 -40.21 -3.15 -25.12
CA GLY A 164 -39.77 -4.51 -25.46
C GLY A 164 -40.33 -5.58 -24.53
N VAL A 165 -40.50 -5.27 -23.24
CA VAL A 165 -41.12 -6.17 -22.25
C VAL A 165 -42.61 -6.30 -22.51
N LYS A 166 -43.27 -5.19 -22.83
CA LYS A 166 -44.70 -5.15 -23.16
C LYS A 166 -45.04 -5.99 -24.39
N SER A 167 -44.23 -5.89 -25.44
CA SER A 167 -44.41 -6.64 -26.70
C SER A 167 -44.01 -8.12 -26.59
N SER A 168 -42.92 -8.43 -25.88
CA SER A 168 -42.47 -9.83 -25.73
C SER A 168 -43.23 -10.62 -24.67
N GLY A 169 -43.79 -9.95 -23.66
CA GLY A 169 -44.40 -10.61 -22.49
C GLY A 169 -43.38 -11.35 -21.61
N ALA A 170 -42.09 -11.12 -21.80
CA ALA A 170 -41.01 -11.78 -21.06
C ALA A 170 -40.27 -10.79 -20.13
N PRO A 171 -39.84 -11.24 -18.93
CA PRO A 171 -39.05 -10.39 -18.03
C PRO A 171 -37.72 -9.98 -18.68
N PRO A 172 -37.31 -8.70 -18.59
CA PRO A 172 -36.03 -8.26 -19.13
C PRO A 172 -34.87 -8.80 -18.27
N PRO A 173 -33.74 -9.23 -18.86
CA PRO A 173 -32.55 -9.55 -18.08
C PRO A 173 -31.89 -8.27 -17.55
N ARG A 174 -31.27 -8.31 -16.35
CA ARG A 174 -30.58 -7.16 -15.73
C ARG A 174 -29.62 -6.42 -16.66
N LYS A 175 -28.91 -7.17 -17.52
CA LYS A 175 -27.98 -6.61 -18.51
C LYS A 175 -28.65 -5.59 -19.43
N VAL A 176 -29.94 -5.76 -19.79
CA VAL A 176 -30.67 -4.79 -20.61
C VAL A 176 -30.86 -3.47 -19.86
N ILE A 177 -31.18 -3.51 -18.57
CA ILE A 177 -31.30 -2.33 -17.71
C ILE A 177 -29.95 -1.60 -17.60
N VAL A 178 -28.87 -2.35 -17.36
CA VAL A 178 -27.50 -1.81 -17.32
C VAL A 178 -27.11 -1.15 -18.65
N GLN A 179 -27.38 -1.80 -19.78
CA GLN A 179 -27.12 -1.23 -21.09
C GLN A 179 -27.94 0.03 -21.35
N GLN A 180 -29.17 0.09 -20.85
CA GLN A 180 -29.96 1.31 -20.94
C GLN A 180 -29.38 2.43 -20.07
N CYS A 181 -28.94 2.17 -18.85
CA CYS A 181 -28.27 3.16 -18.01
C CYS A 181 -26.99 3.73 -18.64
N ILE A 182 -26.29 2.93 -19.46
CA ILE A 182 -25.13 3.37 -20.25
C ILE A 182 -25.55 4.28 -21.42
N ARG A 183 -26.64 3.92 -22.12
CA ARG A 183 -27.14 4.65 -23.29
C ARG A 183 -27.83 5.97 -22.91
N ASP A 184 -28.67 5.92 -21.88
CA ASP A 184 -29.41 7.04 -21.33
C ASP A 184 -29.07 7.20 -19.85
N LYS A 185 -28.16 8.14 -19.59
CA LYS A 185 -27.69 8.46 -18.23
C LYS A 185 -28.80 9.07 -17.36
N GLY A 186 -29.90 9.53 -17.94
CA GLY A 186 -31.08 9.95 -17.19
C GLY A 186 -31.77 8.79 -16.46
N VAL A 187 -31.66 7.56 -16.97
CA VAL A 187 -32.13 6.35 -16.28
C VAL A 187 -31.21 6.01 -15.10
N LEU A 188 -29.90 6.12 -15.29
CA LEU A 188 -28.92 5.93 -14.22
C LEU A 188 -29.13 6.92 -13.07
N GLU A 189 -29.31 8.19 -13.40
CA GLU A 189 -29.58 9.26 -12.43
C GLU A 189 -30.90 9.01 -11.68
N ALA A 190 -31.96 8.58 -12.38
CA ALA A 190 -33.23 8.23 -11.74
C ALA A 190 -33.05 7.13 -10.69
N LEU A 191 -32.28 6.08 -10.98
CA LEU A 191 -31.98 5.00 -10.02
C LEU A 191 -31.14 5.50 -8.84
N CYS A 192 -30.12 6.32 -9.08
CA CYS A 192 -29.25 6.88 -8.04
C CYS A 192 -30.03 7.80 -7.09
N ASN A 193 -30.92 8.63 -7.64
CA ASN A 193 -31.78 9.51 -6.87
C ASN A 193 -32.86 8.72 -6.14
N TYR A 194 -33.44 7.68 -6.75
CA TYR A 194 -34.43 6.82 -6.10
C TYR A 194 -33.86 6.06 -4.91
N ALA A 195 -32.63 5.55 -5.01
CA ALA A 195 -32.00 4.83 -3.90
C ALA A 195 -31.45 5.76 -2.80
N SER A 196 -31.48 7.08 -3.00
CA SER A 196 -30.97 8.04 -2.03
C SER A 196 -31.94 8.19 -0.86
N SER A 197 -31.49 7.76 0.33
CA SER A 197 -32.27 7.92 1.57
C SER A 197 -32.51 9.40 1.91
N THR A 198 -33.69 9.70 2.46
CA THR A 198 -34.04 11.03 3.00
C THR A 198 -34.20 10.96 4.51
N LYS A 199 -34.29 12.11 5.19
CA LYS A 199 -34.50 12.13 6.65
C LYS A 199 -35.79 11.40 7.06
N ASP A 200 -36.81 11.49 6.22
CA ASP A 200 -38.15 11.00 6.51
C ASP A 200 -38.39 9.58 5.99
N PHE A 201 -37.53 9.09 5.08
CA PHE A 201 -37.72 7.79 4.45
C PHE A 201 -36.40 7.06 4.16
N LYS A 202 -36.36 5.80 4.59
CA LYS A 202 -35.29 4.84 4.29
C LYS A 202 -35.83 3.73 3.41
N HIS A 203 -35.16 3.51 2.29
CA HIS A 203 -35.49 2.45 1.33
C HIS A 203 -35.16 1.07 1.90
N SER A 204 -35.86 0.06 1.38
CA SER A 204 -35.61 -1.33 1.69
C SER A 204 -34.26 -1.81 1.14
N ARG A 205 -33.74 -2.87 1.73
CA ARG A 205 -32.52 -3.54 1.28
C ARG A 205 -32.60 -3.93 -0.20
N GLN A 206 -33.75 -4.43 -0.66
CA GLN A 206 -33.97 -4.87 -2.04
C GLN A 206 -33.71 -3.72 -3.04
N VAL A 207 -34.25 -2.53 -2.78
CA VAL A 207 -34.07 -1.36 -3.64
C VAL A 207 -32.60 -0.92 -3.66
N ILE A 208 -31.98 -0.81 -2.48
CA ILE A 208 -30.59 -0.37 -2.36
C ILE A 208 -29.65 -1.35 -3.05
N CYS A 209 -29.78 -2.66 -2.81
CA CYS A 209 -28.94 -3.69 -3.43
C CYS A 209 -29.11 -3.71 -4.95
N PHE A 210 -30.34 -3.59 -5.46
CA PHE A 210 -30.59 -3.53 -6.90
C PHE A 210 -29.92 -2.31 -7.54
N CYS A 211 -30.15 -1.11 -6.99
CA CYS A 211 -29.58 0.12 -7.54
C CYS A 211 -28.04 0.13 -7.43
N THR A 212 -27.50 -0.39 -6.34
CA THR A 212 -26.05 -0.59 -6.17
C THR A 212 -25.50 -1.51 -7.26
N ALA A 213 -26.11 -2.68 -7.45
CA ALA A 213 -25.65 -3.66 -8.43
C ALA A 213 -25.67 -3.10 -9.86
N VAL A 214 -26.77 -2.42 -10.24
CA VAL A 214 -26.88 -1.76 -11.56
C VAL A 214 -25.81 -0.69 -11.71
N THR A 215 -25.61 0.16 -10.69
CA THR A 215 -24.61 1.24 -10.74
C THR A 215 -23.19 0.69 -10.88
N VAL A 216 -22.85 -0.33 -10.09
CA VAL A 216 -21.56 -1.04 -10.14
C VAL A 216 -21.33 -1.67 -11.52
N GLU A 217 -22.34 -2.34 -12.09
CA GLU A 217 -22.23 -2.96 -13.42
C GLU A 217 -22.12 -1.93 -14.55
N VAL A 218 -22.82 -0.80 -14.46
CA VAL A 218 -22.68 0.33 -15.39
C VAL A 218 -21.25 0.85 -15.34
N LEU A 219 -20.75 1.16 -14.14
CA LEU A 219 -19.37 1.60 -13.94
C LEU A 219 -18.34 0.56 -14.39
N GLY A 220 -18.64 -0.73 -14.26
CA GLY A 220 -17.84 -1.86 -14.72
C GLY A 220 -17.85 -2.05 -16.24
N SER A 221 -18.93 -1.72 -16.91
CA SER A 221 -19.10 -1.93 -18.36
C SER A 221 -18.61 -0.76 -19.21
N LEU A 222 -18.52 0.45 -18.65
CA LEU A 222 -18.03 1.62 -19.37
C LEU A 222 -16.53 1.50 -19.65
N PRO A 223 -16.04 1.77 -20.88
CA PRO A 223 -14.62 1.70 -21.19
C PRO A 223 -13.82 2.81 -20.50
N LYS A 224 -14.40 4.01 -20.39
CA LYS A 224 -13.84 5.16 -19.68
C LYS A 224 -14.96 5.86 -18.90
N LEU A 225 -14.68 6.20 -17.65
CA LEU A 225 -15.60 6.97 -16.81
C LEU A 225 -15.43 8.46 -17.11
N ASP A 226 -16.49 9.09 -17.62
CA ASP A 226 -16.55 10.51 -17.90
C ASP A 226 -17.14 11.31 -16.73
N THR A 227 -16.86 12.61 -16.70
CA THR A 227 -17.28 13.51 -15.62
C THR A 227 -18.79 13.56 -15.44
N ASP A 228 -19.57 13.49 -16.51
CA ASP A 228 -21.04 13.56 -16.44
C ASP A 228 -21.63 12.30 -15.79
N THR A 229 -21.11 11.10 -16.12
CA THR A 229 -21.52 9.87 -15.42
C THR A 229 -21.17 9.93 -13.93
N ILE A 230 -19.97 10.40 -13.59
CA ILE A 230 -19.55 10.56 -12.19
C ILE A 230 -20.51 11.50 -11.46
N GLN A 231 -20.81 12.67 -12.02
CA GLN A 231 -21.69 13.67 -11.40
C GLN A 231 -23.09 13.11 -11.07
N ARG A 232 -23.66 12.29 -11.95
CA ARG A 232 -25.00 11.68 -11.74
C ARG A 232 -25.04 10.66 -10.61
N ILE A 233 -23.91 10.01 -10.31
CA ILE A 233 -23.81 8.99 -9.26
C ILE A 233 -23.44 9.61 -7.90
N LEU A 234 -22.87 10.82 -7.88
CA LEU A 234 -22.42 11.47 -6.63
C LEU A 234 -23.53 11.62 -5.59
N THR A 235 -24.78 11.87 -6.01
CA THR A 235 -25.92 11.96 -5.10
C THR A 235 -26.09 10.67 -4.30
N PHE A 236 -26.03 9.51 -4.96
CA PHE A 236 -26.13 8.21 -4.31
C PHE A 236 -24.98 7.99 -3.31
N VAL A 237 -23.75 8.36 -3.69
CA VAL A 237 -22.55 8.22 -2.87
C VAL A 237 -22.61 9.12 -1.63
N PHE A 238 -22.88 10.41 -1.79
CA PHE A 238 -22.90 11.36 -0.67
C PHE A 238 -24.06 11.08 0.30
N ASN A 239 -25.21 10.62 -0.19
CA ASN A 239 -26.31 10.21 0.68
C ASN A 239 -25.98 8.96 1.50
N GLY A 240 -25.22 8.01 0.94
CA GLY A 240 -24.78 6.81 1.67
C GLY A 240 -23.95 7.14 2.92
N PHE A 241 -23.12 8.17 2.86
CA PHE A 241 -22.27 8.61 3.97
C PHE A 241 -22.86 9.72 4.84
N ASN A 242 -24.10 10.15 4.59
CA ASN A 242 -24.68 11.28 5.29
C ASN A 242 -25.02 10.90 6.75
N PRO A 243 -24.33 11.46 7.76
CA PRO A 243 -24.53 11.07 9.16
C PRO A 243 -25.87 11.52 9.72
N VAL A 244 -26.53 12.52 9.12
CA VAL A 244 -27.83 13.04 9.55
C VAL A 244 -28.96 12.12 9.13
N VAL A 245 -28.85 11.53 7.94
CA VAL A 245 -29.85 10.61 7.39
C VAL A 245 -29.65 9.19 7.95
N GLY A 246 -28.39 8.83 8.26
CA GLY A 246 -28.03 7.51 8.78
C GLY A 246 -28.39 6.43 7.77
N GLY A 247 -27.65 6.39 6.65
CA GLY A 247 -27.82 5.40 5.59
C GLY A 247 -27.85 3.97 6.14
N SER A 248 -28.63 3.10 5.50
CA SER A 248 -28.61 1.68 5.86
C SER A 248 -27.20 1.09 5.64
N PRO A 249 -26.81 0.04 6.37
CA PRO A 249 -25.53 -0.63 6.14
C PRO A 249 -25.33 -1.05 4.68
N ASP A 250 -26.40 -1.50 4.01
CA ASP A 250 -26.37 -1.84 2.59
C ASP A 250 -26.10 -0.61 1.69
N HIS A 251 -26.62 0.58 2.04
CA HIS A 251 -26.38 1.81 1.26
C HIS A 251 -24.94 2.30 1.46
N VAL A 252 -24.42 2.25 2.68
CA VAL A 252 -23.01 2.54 2.98
C VAL A 252 -22.11 1.60 2.18
N ALA A 253 -22.37 0.29 2.21
CA ALA A 253 -21.59 -0.70 1.47
C ALA A 253 -21.64 -0.42 -0.04
N GLY A 254 -22.82 -0.13 -0.59
CA GLY A 254 -22.97 0.23 -2.00
C GLY A 254 -22.23 1.52 -2.37
N ALA A 255 -22.27 2.53 -1.52
CA ALA A 255 -21.51 3.77 -1.73
C ALA A 255 -19.99 3.52 -1.70
N LEU A 256 -19.49 2.70 -0.78
CA LEU A 256 -18.07 2.31 -0.71
C LEU A 256 -17.63 1.53 -1.96
N MET A 257 -18.45 0.60 -2.46
CA MET A 257 -18.17 -0.13 -3.69
C MET A 257 -18.06 0.80 -4.90
N VAL A 258 -19.01 1.73 -5.03
CA VAL A 258 -19.03 2.74 -6.10
C VAL A 258 -17.78 3.63 -6.01
N VAL A 259 -17.42 4.10 -4.81
CA VAL A 259 -16.21 4.90 -4.58
C VAL A 259 -14.95 4.13 -4.97
N GLY A 260 -14.82 2.86 -4.59
CA GLY A 260 -13.67 2.02 -4.95
C GLY A 260 -13.52 1.86 -6.46
N LEU A 261 -14.62 1.66 -7.18
CA LEU A 261 -14.61 1.59 -8.65
C LEU A 261 -14.27 2.92 -9.30
N MET A 262 -14.83 4.02 -8.80
CA MET A 262 -14.49 5.37 -9.28
C MET A 262 -13.01 5.67 -9.08
N ALA A 263 -12.46 5.33 -7.91
CA ALA A 263 -11.05 5.54 -7.59
C ALA A 263 -10.11 4.77 -8.51
N THR A 264 -10.45 3.53 -8.83
CA THR A 264 -9.60 2.63 -9.65
C THR A 264 -9.73 2.86 -11.14
N ARG A 265 -10.90 3.31 -11.62
CA ARG A 265 -11.23 3.40 -13.05
C ARG A 265 -11.29 4.82 -13.62
N ALA A 266 -11.29 5.85 -12.78
CA ALA A 266 -11.35 7.24 -13.20
C ALA A 266 -10.21 8.07 -12.61
N THR A 267 -9.77 9.07 -13.37
CA THR A 267 -8.93 10.16 -12.85
C THR A 267 -9.85 11.24 -12.30
N LEU A 268 -10.04 11.24 -10.98
CA LEU A 268 -10.95 12.18 -10.31
C LEU A 268 -10.29 13.55 -10.11
N ALA A 269 -11.10 14.61 -10.19
CA ALA A 269 -10.62 15.95 -9.87
C ALA A 269 -10.18 16.04 -8.40
N SER A 270 -9.05 16.70 -8.12
CA SER A 270 -8.45 16.79 -6.77
C SER A 270 -9.46 17.29 -5.71
N LYS A 271 -10.29 18.29 -6.04
CA LYS A 271 -11.35 18.79 -5.16
C LYS A 271 -12.40 17.73 -4.82
N LEU A 272 -12.76 16.87 -5.78
CA LEU A 272 -13.69 15.77 -5.54
C LEU A 272 -13.06 14.70 -4.63
N VAL A 273 -11.79 14.35 -4.87
CA VAL A 273 -11.05 13.40 -4.01
C VAL A 273 -10.98 13.92 -2.57
N GLN A 274 -10.62 15.19 -2.36
CA GLN A 274 -10.58 15.81 -1.03
C GLN A 274 -11.95 15.78 -0.34
N ASN A 275 -13.03 16.08 -1.07
CA ASN A 275 -14.39 16.04 -0.55
C ASN A 275 -14.81 14.61 -0.17
N LEU A 276 -14.53 13.61 -1.02
CA LEU A 276 -14.85 12.21 -0.75
C LEU A 276 -14.06 11.69 0.46
N VAL A 277 -12.75 11.93 0.49
CA VAL A 277 -11.88 11.55 1.62
C VAL A 277 -12.39 12.19 2.92
N PHE A 278 -12.78 13.47 2.90
CA PHE A 278 -13.35 14.14 4.07
C PHE A 278 -14.68 13.52 4.52
N VAL A 279 -15.61 13.27 3.60
CA VAL A 279 -16.92 12.70 3.93
C VAL A 279 -16.78 11.28 4.47
N ILE A 280 -15.93 10.45 3.86
CA ILE A 280 -15.68 9.07 4.28
C ILE A 280 -14.94 9.03 5.63
N ALA A 281 -13.96 9.91 5.86
CA ALA A 281 -13.29 10.01 7.15
C ALA A 281 -14.24 10.45 8.28
N ARG A 282 -15.14 11.39 7.99
CA ARG A 282 -16.19 11.79 8.93
C ARG A 282 -17.14 10.64 9.26
N PHE A 283 -17.51 9.86 8.25
CA PHE A 283 -18.32 8.65 8.44
C PHE A 283 -17.57 7.62 9.30
N ALA A 284 -16.31 7.32 8.99
CA ALA A 284 -15.46 6.40 9.75
C ALA A 284 -15.34 6.81 11.23
N GLN A 285 -15.14 8.11 11.49
CA GLN A 285 -15.09 8.67 12.85
C GLN A 285 -16.41 8.45 13.61
N HIS A 286 -17.55 8.69 12.95
CA HIS A 286 -18.86 8.47 13.56
C HIS A 286 -19.14 6.99 13.84
N GLU A 287 -18.80 6.10 12.90
CA GLU A 287 -18.92 4.66 13.11
C GLU A 287 -18.02 4.16 14.24
N ALA A 288 -16.75 4.57 14.27
CA ALA A 288 -15.82 4.20 15.34
C ALA A 288 -16.30 4.63 16.76
N ARG A 289 -17.20 5.61 16.85
CA ARG A 289 -17.83 6.04 18.11
C ARG A 289 -19.11 5.26 18.45
N LYS A 290 -19.86 4.79 17.45
CA LYS A 290 -21.16 4.14 17.62
C LYS A 290 -21.09 2.62 17.67
N SER A 291 -20.28 2.02 16.81
CA SER A 291 -20.24 0.58 16.56
C SER A 291 -18.84 0.04 16.83
N SER A 292 -18.74 -1.20 17.31
CA SER A 292 -17.48 -1.95 17.39
C SER A 292 -17.23 -2.79 16.14
N ASP A 293 -17.94 -2.52 15.04
CA ASP A 293 -17.82 -3.26 13.79
C ASP A 293 -16.49 -2.93 13.08
N LEU A 294 -15.46 -3.68 13.44
CA LEU A 294 -14.15 -3.64 12.80
C LEU A 294 -14.20 -3.87 11.26
N PRO A 295 -15.10 -4.71 10.69
CA PRO A 295 -15.13 -4.94 9.24
C PRO A 295 -15.54 -3.71 8.42
N ILE A 296 -16.62 -3.01 8.79
CA ILE A 296 -17.07 -1.84 8.03
C ILE A 296 -16.05 -0.71 8.12
N LEU A 297 -15.43 -0.53 9.29
CA LEU A 297 -14.37 0.45 9.49
C LEU A 297 -13.15 0.14 8.63
N ARG A 298 -12.73 -1.13 8.57
CA ARG A 298 -11.65 -1.60 7.70
C ARG A 298 -11.93 -1.33 6.22
N VAL A 299 -13.12 -1.65 5.72
CA VAL A 299 -13.51 -1.39 4.32
C VAL A 299 -13.57 0.12 4.05
N THR A 300 -14.03 0.91 5.01
CA THR A 300 -14.08 2.37 4.91
C THR A 300 -12.67 2.98 4.80
N ILE A 301 -11.73 2.50 5.62
CA ILE A 301 -10.32 2.91 5.56
C ILE A 301 -9.70 2.48 4.22
N MET A 302 -9.98 1.25 3.77
CA MET A 302 -9.52 0.76 2.47
C MET A 302 -10.03 1.63 1.31
N ALA A 303 -11.26 2.12 1.37
CA ALA A 303 -11.79 3.06 0.38
C ALA A 303 -11.02 4.39 0.37
N ILE A 304 -10.66 4.93 1.55
CA ILE A 304 -9.83 6.14 1.66
C ILE A 304 -8.44 5.88 1.05
N VAL A 305 -7.80 4.76 1.41
CA VAL A 305 -6.50 4.36 0.88
C VAL A 305 -6.54 4.27 -0.65
N THR A 306 -7.54 3.58 -1.20
CA THR A 306 -7.71 3.39 -2.65
C THR A 306 -7.92 4.72 -3.37
N LEU A 307 -8.76 5.62 -2.84
CA LEU A 307 -8.98 6.96 -3.39
C LEU A 307 -7.69 7.76 -3.52
N VAL A 308 -6.89 7.77 -2.45
CA VAL A 308 -5.65 8.54 -2.36
C VAL A 308 -4.58 7.91 -3.25
N GLN A 309 -4.45 6.59 -3.23
CA GLN A 309 -3.42 5.87 -3.97
C GLN A 309 -3.57 5.98 -5.50
N HIS A 310 -4.78 5.80 -6.03
CA HIS A 310 -4.99 5.82 -7.48
C HIS A 310 -5.02 7.25 -8.05
N ASN A 311 -5.48 8.24 -7.29
CA ASN A 311 -5.54 9.63 -7.77
C ASN A 311 -4.27 10.44 -7.48
N SER A 312 -3.38 9.96 -6.60
CA SER A 312 -2.05 10.57 -6.39
C SER A 312 -1.05 10.20 -7.50
N GLY A 313 -1.20 9.05 -8.16
CA GLY A 313 -0.25 8.55 -9.17
C GLY A 313 -0.12 9.44 -10.42
N LEU A 314 -1.23 9.95 -10.98
CA LEU A 314 -1.17 10.79 -12.18
C LEU A 314 -0.63 12.20 -11.89
N THR A 315 -0.93 12.73 -10.71
CA THR A 315 -0.38 14.03 -10.27
C THR A 315 1.10 13.91 -9.90
N PHE A 316 1.57 12.72 -9.50
CA PHE A 316 2.99 12.48 -9.20
C PHE A 316 3.86 12.51 -10.47
N LEU A 317 3.39 12.01 -11.61
CA LEU A 317 4.13 12.16 -12.89
C LEU A 317 4.21 13.63 -13.33
N ILE A 318 3.16 14.41 -13.11
CA ILE A 318 3.14 15.85 -13.43
C ILE A 318 3.97 16.65 -12.40
N ALA A 319 3.92 16.31 -11.12
CA ALA A 319 4.67 16.98 -10.05
C ALA A 319 6.16 16.58 -10.00
N VAL A 320 6.54 15.42 -10.52
CA VAL A 320 7.95 15.06 -10.74
C VAL A 320 8.50 15.78 -11.97
N PHE A 321 7.68 16.04 -12.99
CA PHE A 321 8.09 16.88 -14.14
C PHE A 321 8.10 18.38 -13.83
N ILE A 322 7.27 18.86 -12.91
CA ILE A 322 7.24 20.27 -12.49
C ILE A 322 7.99 20.40 -11.17
N GLN A 323 9.26 20.74 -11.28
CA GLN A 323 10.17 21.04 -10.19
C GLN A 323 9.77 22.35 -9.47
N SER A 324 8.59 22.42 -8.83
CA SER A 324 8.24 23.49 -7.88
C SER A 324 6.89 23.25 -7.18
N GLN A 325 6.91 23.21 -5.85
CA GLN A 325 5.89 23.73 -4.93
C GLN A 325 4.39 23.48 -5.27
N SER A 326 3.90 22.26 -5.05
CA SER A 326 2.54 22.11 -4.48
C SER A 326 2.46 20.80 -3.70
N SER A 327 2.56 20.87 -2.38
CA SER A 327 2.33 19.71 -1.53
C SER A 327 0.82 19.45 -1.49
N GLN A 328 0.35 18.38 -2.15
CA GLN A 328 -0.97 17.85 -1.86
C GLN A 328 -0.91 17.16 -0.50
N THR A 329 -1.04 17.94 0.56
CA THR A 329 -1.14 17.45 1.93
C THR A 329 -2.57 17.00 2.23
N PHE A 330 -2.70 16.03 3.13
CA PHE A 330 -4.02 15.68 3.66
C PHE A 330 -4.65 16.92 4.34
N PRO A 331 -5.95 17.21 4.11
CA PRO A 331 -6.61 18.31 4.79
C PRO A 331 -6.52 18.13 6.31
N LYS A 332 -6.10 19.16 7.05
CA LYS A 332 -5.96 19.12 8.53
C LYS A 332 -7.22 18.61 9.24
N LYS A 333 -8.41 18.96 8.74
CA LYS A 333 -9.70 18.48 9.29
C LYS A 333 -9.85 16.96 9.14
N THR A 334 -9.45 16.40 8.02
CA THR A 334 -9.46 14.94 7.80
C THR A 334 -8.46 14.26 8.73
N MET A 335 -7.27 14.83 8.92
CA MET A 335 -6.27 14.29 9.84
C MET A 335 -6.78 14.22 11.29
N MET A 336 -7.47 15.27 11.75
CA MET A 336 -8.13 15.26 13.06
C MET A 336 -9.14 14.12 13.18
N MET A 337 -9.94 13.87 12.14
CA MET A 337 -10.92 12.78 12.15
C MET A 337 -10.27 11.40 12.18
N LEU A 338 -9.22 11.19 11.36
CA LEU A 338 -8.50 9.91 11.30
C LEU A 338 -7.80 9.57 12.62
N LYS A 339 -7.24 10.59 13.29
CA LYS A 339 -6.61 10.44 14.62
C LYS A 339 -7.57 9.90 15.68
N GLU A 340 -8.86 10.23 15.58
CA GLU A 340 -9.86 9.80 16.57
C GLU A 340 -10.38 8.37 16.33
N ILE A 341 -10.04 7.74 15.20
CA ILE A 341 -10.43 6.36 14.92
C ILE A 341 -9.59 5.43 15.80
N ARG A 342 -10.26 4.60 16.60
CA ARG A 342 -9.59 3.61 17.46
C ARG A 342 -8.80 2.62 16.61
N ASP A 343 -7.58 2.32 17.04
CA ASP A 343 -6.67 1.38 16.38
C ASP A 343 -6.46 1.64 14.87
N PHE A 344 -6.47 2.91 14.45
CA PHE A 344 -6.23 3.29 13.06
C PHE A 344 -4.89 2.75 12.54
N VAL A 345 -3.85 2.80 13.39
CA VAL A 345 -2.51 2.30 13.05
C VAL A 345 -2.49 0.78 12.89
N GLY A 346 -3.13 0.02 13.79
CA GLY A 346 -3.24 -1.44 13.67
C GLY A 346 -4.02 -1.87 12.42
N MET A 347 -5.11 -1.15 12.09
CA MET A 347 -5.85 -1.39 10.85
C MET A 347 -5.01 -1.11 9.60
N LEU A 348 -4.22 -0.02 9.59
CA LEU A 348 -3.30 0.26 8.49
C LEU A 348 -2.21 -0.81 8.38
N ASN A 349 -1.74 -1.35 9.50
CA ASN A 349 -0.77 -2.44 9.49
C ASN A 349 -1.37 -3.70 8.87
N GLY A 350 -2.57 -4.10 9.28
CA GLY A 350 -3.29 -5.23 8.66
C GLY A 350 -3.49 -5.03 7.15
N LEU A 351 -3.82 -3.81 6.72
CA LEU A 351 -3.94 -3.49 5.29
C LEU A 351 -2.59 -3.50 4.56
N SER A 352 -1.48 -3.14 5.21
CA SER A 352 -0.15 -3.11 4.59
C SER A 352 0.40 -4.51 4.30
N GLN A 353 0.00 -5.51 5.08
CA GLN A 353 0.35 -6.90 4.87
C GLN A 353 -0.41 -7.53 3.69
N GLU A 354 -1.64 -7.07 3.44
CA GLU A 354 -2.50 -7.61 2.37
C GLU A 354 -2.42 -6.84 1.06
N PHE A 355 -2.18 -5.53 1.12
CA PHE A 355 -2.24 -4.62 -0.03
C PHE A 355 -1.02 -3.69 -0.06
N ASN A 356 -0.55 -3.34 -1.26
CA ASN A 356 0.46 -2.30 -1.40
C ASN A 356 -0.16 -0.94 -1.10
N ILE A 357 0.05 -0.39 0.10
CA ILE A 357 -0.45 0.92 0.53
C ILE A 357 0.64 2.00 0.65
N GLN A 358 1.82 1.76 0.06
CA GLN A 358 3.03 2.57 0.28
C GLN A 358 2.86 4.05 -0.10
N ASN A 359 2.12 4.34 -1.18
CA ASN A 359 1.84 5.72 -1.60
C ASN A 359 0.94 6.46 -0.61
N PHE A 360 -0.06 5.76 -0.07
CA PHE A 360 -0.91 6.32 0.98
C PHE A 360 -0.10 6.58 2.25
N LEU A 361 0.68 5.59 2.71
CA LEU A 361 1.53 5.72 3.89
C LEU A 361 2.49 6.90 3.77
N ARG A 362 3.14 7.05 2.62
CA ARG A 362 4.01 8.19 2.35
C ARG A 362 3.28 9.52 2.51
N LEU A 363 2.12 9.71 1.86
CA LEU A 363 1.35 10.96 1.95
C LEU A 363 0.80 11.21 3.36
N TYR A 364 0.38 10.15 4.04
CA TYR A 364 -0.12 10.21 5.41
C TYR A 364 0.99 10.64 6.38
N VAL A 365 2.17 10.02 6.31
CA VAL A 365 3.35 10.36 7.13
C VAL A 365 3.86 11.76 6.81
N GLU A 366 3.97 12.14 5.52
CA GLU A 366 4.36 13.50 5.12
C GLU A 366 3.41 14.55 5.73
N SER A 367 2.11 14.26 5.79
CA SER A 367 1.09 15.15 6.38
C SER A 367 1.12 15.16 7.92
N LEU A 368 1.45 14.04 8.55
CA LEU A 368 1.67 13.95 10.00
C LEU A 368 2.89 14.76 10.43
N ILE A 369 3.98 14.71 9.67
CA ILE A 369 5.19 15.50 9.95
C ILE A 369 4.89 17.00 9.92
N ASP A 370 4.07 17.45 8.96
CA ASP A 370 3.65 18.85 8.87
C ASP A 370 2.85 19.33 10.11
N CYS A 371 2.29 18.41 10.91
CA CYS A 371 1.53 18.72 12.12
C CYS A 371 2.26 18.35 13.42
N SER A 372 3.19 17.38 13.40
CA SER A 372 3.80 16.79 14.59
C SER A 372 4.77 17.72 15.31
N LEU A 373 5.43 18.63 14.59
CA LEU A 373 6.33 19.60 15.22
C LEU A 373 5.58 20.68 16.02
N SER A 374 4.29 20.86 15.77
CA SER A 374 3.45 21.88 16.42
C SER A 374 2.56 21.35 17.55
N ASP A 375 2.24 20.06 17.59
CA ASP A 375 1.26 19.47 18.52
C ASP A 375 1.72 18.08 19.01
N ASP A 376 1.75 17.91 20.34
CA ASP A 376 2.24 16.71 21.03
C ASP A 376 1.44 15.46 20.69
N CYS A 377 0.13 15.58 20.47
CA CYS A 377 -0.69 14.42 20.14
C CYS A 377 -0.37 13.87 18.75
N TYR A 378 -0.02 14.73 17.79
CA TYR A 378 0.41 14.30 16.47
C TYR A 378 1.83 13.73 16.50
N ASN A 379 2.68 14.21 17.42
CA ASN A 379 3.98 13.60 17.67
C ASN A 379 3.84 12.15 18.16
N HIS A 380 3.04 11.90 19.20
CA HIS A 380 2.78 10.54 19.69
C HIS A 380 2.18 9.62 18.61
N LEU A 381 1.26 10.14 17.79
CA LEU A 381 0.70 9.38 16.68
C LEU A 381 1.76 9.04 15.62
N LEU A 382 2.64 9.99 15.28
CA LEU A 382 3.71 9.76 14.32
C LEU A 382 4.72 8.73 14.85
N VAL A 383 5.09 8.80 16.13
CA VAL A 383 5.97 7.80 16.77
C VAL A 383 5.35 6.40 16.67
N ASN A 384 4.09 6.24 17.08
CA ASN A 384 3.38 4.96 16.98
C ASN A 384 3.29 4.44 15.52
N VAL A 385 3.09 5.34 14.55
CA VAL A 385 3.10 5.01 13.12
C VAL A 385 4.47 4.50 12.66
N LEU A 386 5.57 5.14 13.08
CA LEU A 386 6.93 4.75 12.70
C LEU A 386 7.37 3.43 13.35
N GLU A 387 6.86 3.12 14.54
CA GLU A 387 7.13 1.85 15.24
C GLU A 387 6.31 0.69 14.68
N THR A 388 5.08 0.94 14.22
CA THR A 388 4.14 -0.13 13.83
C THR A 388 4.11 -0.39 12.32
N LEU A 389 4.36 0.62 11.48
CA LEU A 389 4.18 0.49 10.02
C LEU A 389 5.52 0.38 9.26
N PRO A 390 5.57 -0.42 8.18
CA PRO A 390 6.77 -0.54 7.35
C PRO A 390 6.98 0.72 6.50
N VAL A 391 7.94 1.58 6.88
CA VAL A 391 8.24 2.87 6.23
C VAL A 391 9.62 2.95 5.56
N ASN A 392 10.36 1.84 5.57
CA ASN A 392 11.73 1.71 5.03
C ASN A 392 11.98 2.43 3.69
N HIS A 393 11.08 2.28 2.71
CA HIS A 393 11.27 2.80 1.35
C HIS A 393 11.26 4.34 1.23
N PHE A 394 10.82 5.07 2.27
CA PHE A 394 10.70 6.52 2.24
C PHE A 394 11.27 7.23 3.47
N VAL A 395 12.06 6.52 4.30
CA VAL A 395 12.84 7.09 5.42
C VAL A 395 13.65 8.31 4.96
N GLU A 396 14.32 8.23 3.81
CA GLU A 396 15.10 9.36 3.28
C GLU A 396 14.25 10.62 3.12
N LYS A 397 13.05 10.51 2.56
CA LYS A 397 12.15 11.65 2.34
C LYS A 397 11.59 12.19 3.66
N ILE A 398 11.26 11.29 4.59
CA ILE A 398 10.81 11.64 5.96
C ILE A 398 11.87 12.51 6.64
N VAL A 399 13.12 12.03 6.67
CA VAL A 399 14.24 12.71 7.35
C VAL A 399 14.51 14.07 6.70
N HIS A 400 14.59 14.15 5.37
CA HIS A 400 14.78 15.43 4.67
C HIS A 400 13.65 16.43 4.96
N LYS A 401 12.41 15.95 5.05
CA LYS A 401 11.24 16.79 5.34
C LYS A 401 11.28 17.30 6.79
N ILE A 402 11.59 16.45 7.77
CA ILE A 402 11.71 16.84 9.19
C ILE A 402 12.82 17.87 9.35
N LEU A 403 14.04 17.56 8.89
CA LEU A 403 15.18 18.47 9.00
C LEU A 403 14.92 19.78 8.25
N GLY A 404 14.31 19.70 7.06
CA GLY A 404 13.90 20.87 6.29
C GLY A 404 12.83 21.73 6.98
N GLN A 405 11.91 21.13 7.75
CA GLN A 405 10.95 21.88 8.56
C GLN A 405 11.62 22.54 9.77
N CYS A 406 12.51 21.83 10.48
CA CYS A 406 13.29 22.40 11.58
C CYS A 406 14.10 23.62 11.11
N MET A 407 14.69 23.55 9.92
CA MET A 407 15.37 24.69 9.28
C MET A 407 14.43 25.88 9.00
N LYS A 408 13.15 25.64 8.66
CA LYS A 408 12.18 26.73 8.50
C LYS A 408 11.82 27.38 9.83
N PHE A 409 11.64 26.58 10.89
CA PHE A 409 11.32 27.06 12.23
C PHE A 409 12.42 27.96 12.81
N LEU A 410 13.70 27.64 12.52
CA LEU A 410 14.83 28.51 12.86
C LEU A 410 14.72 29.93 12.30
N HIS A 411 14.05 30.10 11.16
CA HIS A 411 13.90 31.39 10.49
C HIS A 411 12.58 32.11 10.80
N SER A 412 11.61 31.47 11.46
CA SER A 412 10.24 32.01 11.60
C SER A 412 9.79 32.38 13.01
N ASP A 413 10.16 31.66 14.09
CA ASP A 413 9.74 31.99 15.47
C ASP A 413 10.65 31.35 16.54
N ILE A 414 11.21 32.17 17.44
CA ILE A 414 12.20 31.73 18.47
C ILE A 414 11.51 30.98 19.64
N SER A 415 10.27 31.32 20.00
CA SER A 415 9.60 30.83 21.21
C SER A 415 9.15 29.36 21.15
N ASN A 416 8.73 28.86 19.99
CA ASN A 416 8.31 27.47 19.79
C ASN A 416 9.43 26.56 19.23
N SER A 417 10.61 27.12 18.99
CA SER A 417 11.73 26.42 18.35
C SER A 417 12.28 25.26 19.20
N SER A 418 12.45 25.45 20.51
CA SER A 418 12.98 24.42 21.41
C SER A 418 12.06 23.19 21.52
N ALA A 419 10.75 23.39 21.68
CA ALA A 419 9.79 22.29 21.76
C ALA A 419 9.69 21.50 20.44
N ALA A 420 9.68 22.19 19.29
CA ALA A 420 9.70 21.55 17.97
C ALA A 420 11.00 20.76 17.76
N GLY A 421 12.13 21.25 18.28
CA GLY A 421 13.43 20.58 18.17
C GLY A 421 13.47 19.29 18.99
N ILE A 422 13.00 19.33 20.24
CA ILE A 422 12.87 18.13 21.09
C ILE A 422 11.98 17.08 20.42
N ARG A 423 10.84 17.49 19.84
CA ARG A 423 9.94 16.58 19.10
C ARG A 423 10.61 15.96 17.88
N ALA A 424 11.33 16.76 17.09
CA ALA A 424 12.09 16.27 15.95
C ALA A 424 13.17 15.27 16.40
N LYS A 425 13.84 15.55 17.52
CA LYS A 425 14.83 14.68 18.14
C LYS A 425 14.24 13.31 18.51
N GLN A 426 13.08 13.29 19.15
CA GLN A 426 12.35 12.06 19.49
C GLN A 426 12.02 11.24 18.23
N ILE A 427 11.50 11.89 17.18
CA ILE A 427 11.17 11.22 15.92
C ILE A 427 12.42 10.61 15.27
N LEU A 428 13.53 11.35 15.23
CA LEU A 428 14.79 10.85 14.66
C LEU A 428 15.37 9.68 15.47
N SER A 429 15.23 9.69 16.80
CA SER A 429 15.64 8.58 17.67
C SER A 429 14.84 7.30 17.37
N VAL A 430 13.52 7.40 17.19
CA VAL A 430 12.68 6.25 16.81
C VAL A 430 13.09 5.69 15.44
N ILE A 431 13.37 6.56 14.47
CA ILE A 431 13.87 6.14 13.15
C ILE A 431 15.25 5.49 13.28
N ASN A 432 16.13 5.99 14.14
CA ASN A 432 17.46 5.41 14.36
C ASN A 432 17.37 3.98 14.91
N ASN A 433 16.41 3.71 15.79
CA ASN A 433 16.21 2.38 16.37
C ASN A 433 15.62 1.38 15.37
N GLN A 434 14.76 1.84 14.46
CA GLN A 434 14.06 0.96 13.49
C GLN A 434 14.78 0.83 12.14
N TYR A 435 15.47 1.88 11.68
CA TYR A 435 16.09 1.99 10.35
C TYR A 435 17.43 2.77 10.40
N PRO A 436 18.45 2.25 11.12
CA PRO A 436 19.71 2.97 11.35
C PRO A 436 20.46 3.30 10.05
N SER A 437 20.57 2.33 9.13
CA SER A 437 21.29 2.51 7.86
C SER A 437 20.67 3.56 6.94
N GLU A 438 19.34 3.55 6.83
CA GLU A 438 18.57 4.45 5.99
C GLU A 438 18.60 5.87 6.54
N LEU A 439 18.53 6.02 7.87
CA LEU A 439 18.69 7.31 8.54
C LEU A 439 20.06 7.92 8.27
N GLN A 440 21.14 7.14 8.46
CA GLN A 440 22.51 7.59 8.19
C GLN A 440 22.66 8.05 6.74
N GLY A 441 22.21 7.24 5.78
CA GLY A 441 22.22 7.59 4.37
C GLY A 441 21.43 8.87 4.06
N ALA A 442 20.28 9.07 4.70
CA ALA A 442 19.44 10.25 4.54
C ALA A 442 20.08 11.52 5.08
N VAL A 443 20.64 11.46 6.30
CA VAL A 443 21.34 12.57 6.95
C VAL A 443 22.57 12.96 6.11
N HIS A 444 23.34 11.99 5.65
CA HIS A 444 24.51 12.23 4.81
C HIS A 444 24.13 12.97 3.51
N LYS A 445 23.04 12.57 2.85
CA LYS A 445 22.51 13.26 1.66
C LYS A 445 21.96 14.65 1.98
N PHE A 446 21.31 14.83 3.12
CA PHE A 446 20.81 16.14 3.57
C PHE A 446 21.97 17.11 3.82
N LEU A 447 23.01 16.67 4.54
CA LEU A 447 24.21 17.46 4.80
C LEU A 447 24.99 17.79 3.51
N LYS A 448 24.97 16.91 2.51
CA LYS A 448 25.60 17.14 1.21
C LYS A 448 24.82 18.11 0.32
N SER A 449 23.49 18.09 0.39
CA SER A 449 22.58 18.87 -0.48
C SER A 449 22.24 20.25 0.09
N SER A 450 22.18 20.36 1.41
CA SER A 450 22.04 21.66 2.08
C SER A 450 23.30 22.48 1.86
N LYS A 451 23.16 23.77 1.54
CA LYS A 451 24.27 24.72 1.47
C LYS A 451 24.87 25.05 2.85
N LEU A 452 24.74 24.15 3.83
CA LEU A 452 25.42 24.23 5.11
C LEU A 452 26.90 23.96 4.84
N LYS A 453 27.67 25.02 4.61
CA LYS A 453 29.12 24.91 4.49
C LYS A 453 29.66 24.67 5.89
N LEU A 454 29.76 23.40 6.28
CA LEU A 454 30.41 23.01 7.54
C LEU A 454 31.92 23.36 7.47
N GLY A 455 32.22 24.59 7.89
CA GLY A 455 33.45 25.05 8.49
C GLY A 455 33.18 25.34 9.96
N GLU A 456 34.21 25.26 10.79
CA GLU A 456 34.17 25.09 12.25
C GLU A 456 33.42 26.18 13.07
N GLU A 457 32.79 27.18 12.43
CA GLU A 457 32.13 28.32 13.10
C GLU A 457 30.82 28.79 12.42
N ASP A 458 30.07 27.92 11.72
CA ASP A 458 28.78 28.33 11.15
C ASP A 458 27.70 28.40 12.26
N SER A 459 27.40 29.62 12.73
CA SER A 459 26.44 29.91 13.82
C SER A 459 25.08 29.24 13.62
N THR A 460 24.67 29.03 12.37
CA THR A 460 23.37 28.43 12.03
C THR A 460 23.31 26.93 12.35
N PHE A 461 24.39 26.18 12.16
CA PHE A 461 24.43 24.75 12.48
C PHE A 461 24.48 24.51 13.99
N VAL A 462 25.21 25.36 14.71
CA VAL A 462 25.26 25.33 16.18
C VAL A 462 23.87 25.64 16.76
N VAL A 463 23.20 26.67 16.25
CA VAL A 463 21.83 27.04 16.66
C VAL A 463 20.82 25.94 16.29
N PHE A 464 20.99 25.26 15.15
CA PHE A 464 20.18 24.09 14.78
C PHE A 464 20.32 22.93 15.76
N CYS A 465 21.55 22.59 16.15
CA CYS A 465 21.80 21.53 17.13
C CYS A 465 21.27 21.90 18.52
N GLN A 466 21.44 23.17 18.93
CA GLN A 466 20.89 23.69 20.19
C GLN A 466 19.36 23.64 20.22
N MET A 467 18.72 23.94 19.09
CA MET A 467 17.27 23.83 18.93
C MET A 467 16.80 22.38 19.12
N LEU A 468 17.44 21.41 18.45
CA LEU A 468 17.12 19.98 18.59
C LEU A 468 17.31 19.45 20.02
N ASP A 469 18.35 19.92 20.71
CA ASP A 469 18.66 19.53 22.09
C ASP A 469 17.82 20.29 23.14
N GLY A 470 16.95 21.23 22.72
CA GLY A 470 16.06 21.98 23.60
C GLY A 470 16.73 23.05 24.48
N ASN A 471 18.04 23.25 24.35
CA ASN A 471 18.84 24.09 25.23
C ASN A 471 19.02 25.50 24.65
N SER A 472 18.26 26.46 25.18
CA SER A 472 18.26 27.84 24.67
C SER A 472 19.38 28.75 25.22
N ASN A 473 20.12 28.39 26.30
CA ASN A 473 20.92 29.39 27.02
C ASN A 473 22.27 28.95 27.64
N LEU A 474 22.87 27.81 27.28
CA LEU A 474 24.20 27.44 27.81
C LEU A 474 25.17 26.99 26.69
N PRO A 475 26.42 27.50 26.65
CA PRO A 475 27.46 26.92 25.80
C PRO A 475 27.92 25.59 26.42
N MET A 476 27.16 24.53 26.19
CA MET A 476 27.62 23.18 26.51
C MET A 476 28.59 22.73 25.42
N LYS A 477 29.82 22.41 25.82
CA LYS A 477 30.91 21.97 24.95
C LYS A 477 30.55 20.77 24.07
N LEU A 478 29.61 19.90 24.48
CA LEU A 478 29.08 18.79 23.70
C LEU A 478 27.55 18.78 23.74
N SER A 479 26.92 19.04 22.59
CA SER A 479 25.49 18.82 22.39
C SER A 479 25.31 17.44 21.74
N ASP A 480 24.33 16.63 22.20
CA ASP A 480 24.08 15.27 21.71
C ASP A 480 23.81 15.27 20.20
N SER A 481 23.00 16.23 19.73
CA SER A 481 22.73 16.41 18.30
C SER A 481 24.00 16.83 17.52
N LYS A 482 24.85 17.71 18.08
CA LYS A 482 26.10 18.16 17.44
C LYS A 482 27.06 17.00 17.26
N VAL A 483 27.21 16.15 18.27
CA VAL A 483 28.05 14.94 18.20
C VAL A 483 27.50 14.01 17.11
N TRP A 484 26.21 13.72 17.13
CA TRP A 484 25.57 12.83 16.15
C TRP A 484 25.77 13.29 14.70
N PHE A 485 25.43 14.54 14.37
CA PHE A 485 25.62 15.06 13.01
C PHE A 485 27.09 15.15 12.59
N SER A 486 28.00 15.40 13.53
CA SER A 486 29.43 15.45 13.24
C SER A 486 29.99 14.06 12.95
N LEU A 487 29.49 13.02 13.65
CA LEU A 487 29.82 11.63 13.36
C LEU A 487 29.24 11.19 12.01
N GLU A 488 28.05 11.63 11.62
CA GLU A 488 27.43 11.28 10.31
C GLU A 488 27.87 12.18 9.14
N HIS A 489 28.84 13.08 9.38
CA HIS A 489 29.22 14.09 8.42
C HIS A 489 29.92 13.52 7.16
N PRO A 490 29.69 14.05 5.93
CA PRO A 490 30.32 13.53 4.73
C PRO A 490 31.85 13.59 4.68
N LYS A 491 32.46 14.61 5.29
CA LYS A 491 33.92 14.75 5.38
C LYS A 491 34.47 13.92 6.54
N ALA A 492 35.39 12.98 6.24
CA ALA A 492 36.07 12.15 7.22
C ALA A 492 36.80 12.95 8.32
N ALA A 493 37.40 14.11 7.96
CA ALA A 493 38.08 14.98 8.92
C ALA A 493 37.16 15.47 10.07
N VAL A 494 35.88 15.74 9.77
CA VAL A 494 34.89 16.19 10.77
C VAL A 494 34.47 15.03 11.66
N ARG A 495 34.26 13.83 11.09
CA ARG A 495 33.98 12.61 11.86
C ARG A 495 35.11 12.28 12.82
N ARG A 496 36.36 12.40 12.35
CA ARG A 496 37.57 12.21 13.15
C ARG A 496 37.69 13.23 14.28
N ALA A 497 37.45 14.51 14.00
CA ALA A 497 37.47 15.56 15.01
C ALA A 497 36.43 15.31 16.11
N ALA A 498 35.21 14.91 15.73
CA ALA A 498 34.15 14.58 16.69
C ALA A 498 34.51 13.43 17.63
N LEU A 499 35.21 12.40 17.13
CA LEU A 499 35.70 11.29 17.95
C LEU A 499 36.81 11.72 18.92
N LEU A 500 37.72 12.60 18.48
CA LEU A 500 38.76 13.17 19.34
C LEU A 500 38.18 14.09 20.41
N ASP A 501 37.19 14.91 20.04
CA ASP A 501 36.44 15.75 20.97
C ASP A 501 35.72 14.90 22.02
N LEU A 502 35.07 13.80 21.61
CA LEU A 502 34.46 12.82 22.50
C LEU A 502 35.49 12.22 23.47
N ALA A 503 36.64 11.75 22.97
CA ALA A 503 37.72 11.21 23.79
C ALA A 503 38.27 12.22 24.82
N SER A 504 38.35 13.49 24.44
CA SER A 504 38.85 14.56 25.31
C SER A 504 37.85 15.01 26.38
N SER A 505 36.57 14.63 26.25
CA SER A 505 35.48 15.16 27.06
C SER A 505 35.27 14.46 28.42
N GLY A 506 35.92 13.31 28.67
CA GLY A 506 35.96 12.63 29.97
C GLY A 506 34.63 12.09 30.53
N ASN A 507 33.49 12.33 29.87
CA ASN A 507 32.14 11.97 30.33
C ASN A 507 31.61 10.68 29.68
N LEU A 508 32.33 9.57 29.82
CA LEU A 508 31.83 8.27 29.34
C LEU A 508 30.79 7.63 30.27
N GLU A 509 30.73 8.03 31.55
CA GLU A 509 29.89 7.38 32.58
C GLU A 509 28.53 8.04 32.84
N SER A 510 28.29 9.31 32.49
CA SER A 510 26.99 10.00 32.73
C SER A 510 25.90 9.66 31.70
N ILE A 511 26.02 8.49 31.05
CA ILE A 511 25.23 8.13 29.86
C ILE A 511 23.98 7.30 30.18
N VAL A 512 23.81 6.83 31.42
CA VAL A 512 22.60 6.10 31.83
C VAL A 512 21.49 7.09 32.23
N GLU A 513 20.27 6.87 31.70
CA GLU A 513 18.93 7.26 32.22
C GLU A 513 17.94 8.05 31.32
N HIS A 514 18.20 8.37 30.04
CA HIS A 514 17.16 9.01 29.20
C HIS A 514 16.83 8.25 27.90
N PRO A 515 15.59 7.74 27.72
CA PRO A 515 15.17 6.94 26.56
C PRO A 515 15.07 7.70 25.21
N TRP A 516 15.46 8.98 25.16
CA TRP A 516 15.34 9.85 23.97
C TRP A 516 16.69 10.40 23.46
N LYS A 517 17.82 9.76 23.78
CA LYS A 517 19.13 10.14 23.23
C LYS A 517 19.29 9.62 21.79
N LEU A 518 19.87 10.44 20.89
CA LEU A 518 20.19 10.00 19.53
C LEU A 518 21.47 9.17 19.45
N VAL A 519 22.35 9.32 20.44
CA VAL A 519 23.67 8.69 20.45
C VAL A 519 23.82 7.90 21.75
N ASN A 520 23.90 6.58 21.62
CA ASN A 520 24.63 5.76 22.57
C ASN A 520 26.10 5.79 22.13
N VAL A 521 27.01 6.26 23.01
CA VAL A 521 28.42 6.40 22.67
C VAL A 521 29.05 5.05 22.28
N LYS A 522 28.57 3.94 22.86
CA LYS A 522 29.01 2.59 22.45
C LYS A 522 28.60 2.30 21.01
N ASP A 523 27.32 2.49 20.66
CA ASP A 523 26.80 2.23 19.31
C ASP A 523 27.44 3.15 18.26
N ALA A 524 27.71 4.40 18.64
CA ALA A 524 28.38 5.37 17.80
C ALA A 524 29.83 4.98 17.48
N ILE A 525 30.57 4.48 18.48
CA ILE A 525 31.93 3.97 18.29
C ILE A 525 31.89 2.70 17.44
N LEU A 526 30.98 1.77 17.71
CA LEU A 526 30.80 0.54 16.92
C LEU A 526 30.49 0.87 15.45
N CYS A 527 29.59 1.81 15.18
CA CYS A 527 29.29 2.28 13.82
C CYS A 527 30.48 2.96 13.12
N ARG A 528 31.47 3.46 13.86
CA ARG A 528 32.70 4.08 13.30
C ARG A 528 33.86 3.10 13.13
N LEU A 529 33.80 1.90 13.72
CA LEU A 529 34.72 0.81 13.37
C LEU A 529 34.51 0.31 11.93
N LEU A 530 33.34 0.56 11.36
CA LEU A 530 32.97 0.19 10.00
C LEU A 530 33.07 1.37 9.00
N ASP A 531 33.74 2.47 9.36
CA ASP A 531 33.87 3.67 8.51
C ASP A 531 34.72 3.40 7.25
N ASP A 532 34.38 4.06 6.14
CA ASP A 532 35.12 3.99 4.87
C ASP A 532 36.54 4.58 4.97
N ASP A 533 36.81 5.46 5.94
CA ASP A 533 38.10 6.14 6.14
C ASP A 533 38.86 5.59 7.35
N LEU A 534 40.05 5.03 7.07
CA LEU A 534 40.92 4.41 8.08
C LEU A 534 41.35 5.37 9.20
N THR A 535 41.41 6.68 8.95
CA THR A 535 41.79 7.66 9.98
C THR A 535 40.67 7.90 10.98
N VAL A 536 39.41 7.70 10.58
CA VAL A 536 38.24 7.73 11.47
C VAL A 536 38.21 6.46 12.30
N VAL A 537 38.45 5.30 11.69
CA VAL A 537 38.57 4.01 12.39
C VAL A 537 39.68 4.09 13.45
N GLN A 538 40.84 4.64 13.10
CA GLN A 538 41.96 4.84 14.03
C GLN A 538 41.59 5.76 15.20
N ALA A 539 40.84 6.84 14.95
CA ALA A 539 40.38 7.72 16.01
C ALA A 539 39.35 7.05 16.92
N ALA A 540 38.42 6.27 16.38
CA ALA A 540 37.45 5.50 17.16
C ALA A 540 38.13 4.46 18.06
N LEU A 541 39.12 3.76 17.51
CA LEU A 541 39.96 2.82 18.25
C LEU A 541 40.76 3.52 19.37
N SER A 542 41.19 4.77 19.18
CA SER A 542 42.00 5.51 20.16
C SER A 542 41.22 6.02 21.39
N ILE A 543 39.90 5.85 21.44
CA ILE A 543 39.05 6.27 22.55
C ILE A 543 39.22 5.30 23.73
N ARG A 544 39.60 5.83 24.90
CA ARG A 544 39.88 5.06 26.12
C ARG A 544 38.63 4.91 26.98
N PHE A 545 38.35 3.70 27.48
CA PHE A 545 37.33 3.44 28.50
C PHE A 545 38.03 3.31 29.86
N SER A 546 37.60 4.07 30.85
CA SER A 546 38.09 3.95 32.23
C SER A 546 37.26 2.91 32.97
N ASP A 547 37.60 1.63 32.85
CA ASP A 547 37.21 0.65 33.85
C ASP A 547 38.46 0.21 34.61
N ALA A 548 38.46 0.50 35.91
CA ALA A 548 39.41 0.09 36.94
C ALA A 548 40.86 -0.26 36.51
N GLY A 549 41.73 0.74 36.52
CA GLY A 549 43.13 0.58 36.98
C GLY A 549 44.17 -0.07 36.06
N THR A 550 43.86 -0.40 34.79
CA THR A 550 44.87 -0.91 33.85
C THR A 550 44.82 -0.14 32.53
N GLU A 551 45.96 0.40 32.08
CA GLU A 551 46.08 1.05 30.77
C GLU A 551 45.80 0.03 29.65
N MET A 552 44.61 0.06 29.07
CA MET A 552 44.24 -0.79 27.93
C MET A 552 44.47 -0.06 26.61
N ALA A 553 45.09 -0.75 25.64
CA ALA A 553 45.25 -0.22 24.29
C ALA A 553 43.91 -0.26 23.54
N ALA A 554 43.81 0.57 22.50
CA ALA A 554 42.73 0.60 21.51
C ALA A 554 42.28 -0.77 20.98
N SER A 555 43.25 -1.67 20.78
CA SER A 555 42.99 -3.06 20.38
C SER A 555 42.26 -3.85 21.45
N ASP A 556 42.56 -3.58 22.72
CA ASP A 556 42.06 -4.35 23.85
C ASP A 556 40.60 -3.98 24.15
N VAL A 557 40.23 -2.72 23.94
CA VAL A 557 38.84 -2.24 23.96
C VAL A 557 38.03 -2.86 22.82
N ALA A 558 38.54 -2.83 21.59
CA ALA A 558 37.85 -3.43 20.44
C ALA A 558 37.67 -4.95 20.60
N VAL A 559 38.66 -5.62 21.19
CA VAL A 559 38.59 -7.03 21.59
C VAL A 559 37.51 -7.25 22.65
N LEU A 560 37.48 -6.45 23.72
CA LEU A 560 36.45 -6.55 24.76
C LEU A 560 35.04 -6.25 24.24
N CYS A 561 34.88 -5.30 23.31
CA CYS A 561 33.60 -5.03 22.66
C CYS A 561 33.14 -6.21 21.79
N LEU A 562 34.04 -6.84 21.04
CA LEU A 562 33.75 -8.05 20.29
C LEU A 562 33.40 -9.21 21.22
N GLU A 563 34.12 -9.37 22.33
CA GLU A 563 33.83 -10.39 23.34
C GLU A 563 32.45 -10.18 23.99
N HIS A 564 32.12 -8.93 24.36
CA HIS A 564 30.82 -8.59 24.95
C HIS A 564 29.67 -8.79 23.97
N MET A 565 29.81 -8.36 22.69
CA MET A 565 28.81 -8.62 21.65
C MET A 565 28.56 -10.12 21.49
N VAL A 566 29.61 -10.92 21.48
CA VAL A 566 29.51 -12.38 21.32
C VAL A 566 28.91 -13.06 22.54
N LEU A 567 29.22 -12.58 23.76
CA LEU A 567 28.68 -13.09 25.02
C LEU A 567 27.20 -12.72 25.23
N ASP A 568 26.78 -11.50 24.87
CA ASP A 568 25.38 -11.07 24.97
C ASP A 568 24.47 -11.91 24.04
N ILE A 569 24.93 -12.20 22.82
CA ILE A 569 24.19 -13.03 21.84
C ILE A 569 24.04 -14.48 22.31
N ALA A 570 25.02 -15.00 23.07
CA ALA A 570 24.90 -16.34 23.64
C ALA A 570 23.77 -16.43 24.69
N SER A 571 23.23 -15.29 25.16
CA SER A 571 22.18 -15.22 26.19
C SER A 571 20.79 -14.77 25.69
N HIS A 572 20.67 -14.11 24.52
CA HIS A 572 19.39 -13.59 24.00
C HIS A 572 19.15 -13.82 22.48
N GLN A 573 17.87 -13.74 22.06
CA GLN A 573 17.24 -14.26 20.83
C GLN A 573 17.90 -14.01 19.45
N ASN A 574 17.51 -14.84 18.48
CA ASN A 574 17.97 -14.97 17.07
C ASN A 574 17.92 -13.70 16.17
N ASP A 575 17.21 -12.63 16.52
CA ASP A 575 16.98 -11.51 15.59
C ASP A 575 18.20 -10.60 15.38
N LEU A 576 19.12 -10.54 16.36
CA LEU A 576 20.37 -9.77 16.30
C LEU A 576 21.53 -10.49 15.58
N VAL A 577 21.32 -11.76 15.22
CA VAL A 577 22.37 -12.64 14.68
C VAL A 577 22.92 -12.11 13.35
N MET A 578 22.05 -11.64 12.45
CA MET A 578 22.46 -11.15 11.13
C MET A 578 23.19 -9.82 11.18
N GLU A 579 22.82 -8.92 12.10
CA GLU A 579 23.51 -7.65 12.28
C GLU A 579 24.93 -7.87 12.79
N VAL A 580 25.08 -8.71 13.81
CA VAL A 580 26.40 -9.01 14.39
C VAL A 580 27.25 -9.83 13.45
N ALA A 581 26.65 -10.76 12.70
CA ALA A 581 27.34 -11.45 11.61
C ALA A 581 27.85 -10.46 10.55
N GLY A 582 27.06 -9.44 10.19
CA GLY A 582 27.48 -8.37 9.28
C GLY A 582 28.62 -7.50 9.82
N ILE A 583 28.67 -7.23 11.13
CA ILE A 583 29.75 -6.49 11.80
C ILE A 583 31.04 -7.32 11.81
N ILE A 584 30.94 -8.61 12.13
CA ILE A 584 32.11 -9.50 12.26
C ILE A 584 32.68 -9.89 10.89
N PHE A 585 31.83 -10.11 9.89
CA PHE A 585 32.21 -10.60 8.56
C PHE A 585 33.38 -9.86 7.90
N PRO A 586 33.40 -8.51 7.79
CA PRO A 586 34.55 -7.78 7.23
C PRO A 586 35.80 -7.83 8.11
N VAL A 587 35.65 -8.08 9.42
CA VAL A 587 36.75 -8.13 10.40
C VAL A 587 37.46 -9.50 10.36
N LEU A 588 36.90 -10.51 9.68
CA LEU A 588 37.57 -11.80 9.48
C LEU A 588 38.77 -11.73 8.54
N LEU A 589 38.91 -10.64 7.78
CA LEU A 589 40.07 -10.38 6.93
C LEU A 589 41.14 -9.60 7.71
N VAL A 590 42.26 -10.26 8.02
CA VAL A 590 43.39 -9.70 8.78
C VAL A 590 44.08 -8.58 7.99
N LEU A 591 44.12 -7.37 8.58
CA LEU A 591 44.81 -6.21 8.01
C LEU A 591 45.99 -5.77 8.89
N PRO A 592 47.05 -5.16 8.32
CA PRO A 592 48.25 -4.77 9.07
C PRO A 592 48.01 -3.87 10.28
N GLN A 593 47.01 -2.99 10.20
CA GLN A 593 46.71 -2.00 11.24
C GLN A 593 45.76 -2.51 12.32
N THR A 594 45.00 -3.58 12.05
CA THR A 594 43.92 -4.08 12.92
C THR A 594 44.10 -5.54 13.33
N TRP A 595 45.26 -6.14 13.04
CA TRP A 595 45.48 -7.59 13.10
C TRP A 595 45.06 -8.24 14.42
N ARG A 596 45.28 -7.59 15.57
CA ARG A 596 44.88 -8.12 16.90
C ARG A 596 43.36 -8.32 16.99
N VAL A 597 42.59 -7.35 16.51
CA VAL A 597 41.12 -7.39 16.47
C VAL A 597 40.65 -8.43 15.45
N ASN A 598 41.32 -8.53 14.29
CA ASN A 598 40.97 -9.52 13.26
C ASN A 598 41.20 -10.97 13.73
N VAL A 599 42.34 -11.23 14.39
CA VAL A 599 42.67 -12.55 14.95
C VAL A 599 41.66 -12.92 16.04
N LYS A 600 41.32 -11.99 16.93
CA LYS A 600 40.29 -12.23 17.94
C LYS A 600 38.91 -12.49 17.35
N ALA A 601 38.52 -11.76 16.30
CA ALA A 601 37.27 -12.01 15.60
C ALA A 601 37.21 -13.45 15.03
N LEU A 602 38.32 -13.94 14.45
CA LEU A 602 38.43 -15.32 13.98
C LEU A 602 38.31 -16.35 15.13
N GLU A 603 38.85 -16.06 16.31
CA GLU A 603 38.67 -16.91 17.51
C GLU A 603 37.23 -16.93 18.02
N LEU A 604 36.59 -15.76 18.07
CA LEU A 604 35.23 -15.62 18.62
C LEU A 604 34.18 -16.24 17.71
N VAL A 605 34.35 -16.15 16.39
CA VAL A 605 33.47 -16.78 15.41
C VAL A 605 33.47 -18.30 15.52
N LYS A 606 34.56 -18.93 16.00
CA LYS A 606 34.55 -20.36 16.32
C LYS A 606 33.66 -20.71 17.52
N LYS A 607 33.57 -19.80 18.51
CA LYS A 607 32.72 -20.00 19.71
C LYS A 607 31.24 -19.85 19.37
N LEU A 608 30.93 -19.05 18.35
CA LEU A 608 29.61 -18.92 17.79
C LEU A 608 29.29 -20.16 16.94
N GLN A 609 28.36 -21.02 17.37
CA GLN A 609 27.91 -22.19 16.61
C GLN A 609 26.99 -21.81 15.43
N TRP A 610 27.38 -20.80 14.65
CA TRP A 610 26.61 -20.36 13.50
C TRP A 610 26.86 -21.27 12.29
N PRO A 611 25.81 -21.66 11.55
CA PRO A 611 25.91 -22.68 10.49
C PRO A 611 27.00 -22.40 9.46
N TYR A 612 27.14 -21.15 9.03
CA TYR A 612 28.07 -20.75 7.97
C TYR A 612 29.54 -20.64 8.41
N TYR A 613 29.81 -20.52 9.71
CA TYR A 613 31.15 -20.29 10.24
C TYR A 613 31.77 -21.51 10.95
N SER A 614 30.99 -22.58 11.10
CA SER A 614 31.33 -23.79 11.82
C SER A 614 32.63 -24.46 11.36
N ASP A 615 33.01 -24.31 10.09
CA ASP A 615 34.20 -24.93 9.51
C ASP A 615 35.47 -24.07 9.59
N ILE A 616 35.42 -22.82 10.08
CA ILE A 616 36.60 -21.94 10.12
C ILE A 616 37.69 -22.53 11.04
N LYS A 617 38.70 -23.16 10.44
CA LYS A 617 39.93 -23.63 11.10
C LYS A 617 41.03 -22.58 11.06
N ALA A 618 40.80 -21.43 11.68
CA ALA A 618 41.85 -20.43 11.85
C ALA A 618 42.74 -20.79 13.06
N CYS A 619 43.97 -21.23 12.81
CA CYS A 619 45.10 -21.41 13.76
C CYS A 619 44.80 -22.09 15.11
N ASP A 620 44.98 -23.41 15.20
CA ASP A 620 44.95 -24.14 16.47
C ASP A 620 46.33 -24.20 17.18
N SER A 621 47.36 -23.43 16.77
CA SER A 621 48.69 -23.59 17.40
C SER A 621 49.65 -22.39 17.51
N ASP A 622 49.42 -21.20 16.94
CA ASP A 622 50.57 -20.27 16.70
C ASP A 622 50.51 -18.88 17.35
N PHE A 623 49.55 -18.56 18.22
CA PHE A 623 49.52 -17.25 18.87
C PHE A 623 49.25 -17.35 20.37
N ASP A 624 50.34 -17.40 21.14
CA ASP A 624 50.28 -17.08 22.57
C ASP A 624 50.16 -15.55 22.68
N ASP A 625 49.02 -15.07 23.18
CA ASP A 625 48.60 -13.65 23.26
C ASP A 625 49.64 -12.74 23.98
N ARG A 626 50.64 -13.34 24.65
CA ARG A 626 51.61 -12.63 25.50
C ARG A 626 52.92 -12.22 24.81
N GLU A 627 53.25 -12.72 23.61
CA GLU A 627 54.58 -12.46 23.01
C GLU A 627 54.60 -11.83 21.60
N LEU A 628 53.46 -11.69 20.90
CA LEU A 628 53.48 -11.20 19.51
C LEU A 628 53.32 -9.67 19.40
N LYS A 629 54.43 -8.96 19.16
CA LYS A 629 54.44 -7.49 18.97
C LYS A 629 53.95 -7.03 17.58
N SER A 630 54.00 -7.88 16.56
CA SER A 630 53.49 -7.62 15.20
C SER A 630 53.41 -8.90 14.36
N LEU A 631 52.38 -9.05 13.51
CA LEU A 631 52.40 -10.04 12.44
C LEU A 631 53.19 -9.54 11.22
N ASP A 632 53.97 -10.41 10.60
CA ASP A 632 54.59 -10.11 9.30
C ASP A 632 53.56 -10.18 8.15
N HIS A 633 53.81 -9.45 7.06
CA HIS A 633 52.89 -9.34 5.93
C HIS A 633 52.60 -10.69 5.27
N GLY A 634 53.59 -11.59 5.20
CA GLY A 634 53.41 -12.95 4.66
C GLY A 634 52.50 -13.84 5.52
N GLN A 635 52.53 -13.67 6.84
CA GLN A 635 51.67 -14.42 7.77
C GLN A 635 50.20 -13.97 7.63
N MET A 636 49.95 -12.67 7.54
CA MET A 636 48.61 -12.11 7.34
C MET A 636 47.98 -12.58 6.03
N THR A 637 48.75 -12.59 4.93
CA THR A 637 48.26 -13.10 3.64
C THR A 637 47.91 -14.59 3.71
N THR A 638 48.72 -15.39 4.41
CA THR A 638 48.48 -16.82 4.58
C THR A 638 47.19 -17.09 5.37
N ILE A 639 46.95 -16.33 6.44
CA ILE A 639 45.72 -16.43 7.23
C ILE A 639 44.51 -16.07 6.37
N ASN A 640 44.57 -14.94 5.66
CA ASN A 640 43.47 -14.49 4.80
C ASN A 640 43.13 -15.50 3.70
N ILE A 641 44.13 -16.07 3.03
CA ILE A 641 43.91 -17.10 2.00
C ILE A 641 43.21 -18.32 2.59
N ARG A 642 43.64 -18.82 3.76
CA ARG A 642 43.01 -19.96 4.43
C ARG A 642 41.57 -19.66 4.84
N THR A 643 41.31 -18.49 5.41
CA THR A 643 39.96 -18.07 5.81
C THR A 643 39.03 -18.01 4.60
N ILE A 644 39.47 -17.40 3.49
CA ILE A 644 38.70 -17.31 2.24
C ILE A 644 38.44 -18.70 1.66
N GLN A 645 39.45 -19.58 1.62
CA GLN A 645 39.30 -20.95 1.12
C GLN A 645 38.27 -21.75 1.93
N THR A 646 38.35 -21.68 3.25
CA THR A 646 37.46 -22.42 4.14
C THR A 646 36.00 -21.98 3.98
N LEU A 647 35.76 -20.66 4.00
CA LEU A 647 34.42 -20.11 3.78
C LEU A 647 33.88 -20.41 2.37
N ALA A 648 34.74 -20.42 1.37
CA ALA A 648 34.36 -20.79 0.00
C ALA A 648 33.96 -22.26 -0.12
N GLU A 649 34.62 -23.16 0.62
CA GLU A 649 34.27 -24.58 0.68
C GLU A 649 32.93 -24.79 1.39
N THR A 650 32.69 -24.13 2.52
CA THR A 650 31.39 -24.15 3.23
C THR A 650 30.26 -23.59 2.38
N PHE A 651 30.50 -22.51 1.63
CA PHE A 651 29.53 -22.00 0.65
C PHE A 651 29.26 -23.01 -0.47
N ALA A 652 30.30 -23.63 -1.03
CA ALA A 652 30.17 -24.62 -2.10
C ALA A 652 29.40 -25.88 -1.66
N GLY A 653 29.44 -26.24 -0.37
CA GLY A 653 28.70 -27.35 0.21
C GLY A 653 27.18 -27.17 0.22
N ASN A 654 26.68 -25.93 0.40
CA ASN A 654 25.25 -25.61 0.33
C ASN A 654 25.00 -24.16 -0.16
N PRO A 655 25.11 -23.89 -1.48
CA PRO A 655 25.01 -22.54 -2.00
C PRO A 655 23.64 -21.89 -1.78
N LEU A 656 22.55 -22.65 -1.90
CA LEU A 656 21.19 -22.14 -1.76
C LEU A 656 20.85 -21.78 -0.30
N GLY A 657 21.35 -22.55 0.67
CA GLY A 657 21.16 -22.26 2.10
C GLY A 657 22.05 -21.13 2.63
N HIS A 658 23.20 -20.88 2.01
CA HIS A 658 24.20 -19.92 2.51
C HIS A 658 24.21 -18.57 1.78
N ILE A 659 23.57 -18.45 0.61
CA ILE A 659 23.58 -17.20 -0.16
C ILE A 659 22.84 -16.06 0.54
N GLU A 660 21.71 -16.34 1.18
CA GLU A 660 20.92 -15.33 1.91
C GLU A 660 21.71 -14.78 3.10
N TRP A 661 22.38 -15.67 3.83
CA TRP A 661 23.29 -15.32 4.93
C TRP A 661 24.45 -14.43 4.48
N LEU A 662 25.16 -14.84 3.42
CA LEU A 662 26.29 -14.10 2.87
C LEU A 662 25.88 -12.73 2.31
N VAL A 663 24.77 -12.69 1.58
CA VAL A 663 24.23 -11.44 1.03
C VAL A 663 23.87 -10.50 2.17
N GLY A 664 23.17 -10.98 3.20
CA GLY A 664 22.85 -10.20 4.40
C GLY A 664 24.09 -9.61 5.10
N CYS A 665 25.15 -10.40 5.27
CA CYS A 665 26.41 -9.93 5.86
C CYS A 665 27.17 -8.93 4.95
N SER A 666 27.01 -9.04 3.63
CA SER A 666 27.78 -8.23 2.65
C SER A 666 27.26 -6.81 2.42
N MET A 667 26.02 -6.50 2.80
CA MET A 667 25.39 -5.22 2.46
C MET A 667 25.88 -4.03 3.28
N GLN A 668 26.54 -4.27 4.43
CA GLN A 668 26.83 -3.24 5.42
C GLN A 668 27.99 -2.28 5.04
N ASN A 669 29.08 -2.76 4.43
CA ASN A 669 30.19 -1.88 4.03
C ASN A 669 30.96 -2.39 2.79
N LYS A 670 31.86 -1.55 2.22
CA LYS A 670 32.64 -1.90 1.03
C LYS A 670 33.59 -3.07 1.27
N SER A 671 34.19 -3.16 2.45
CA SER A 671 35.12 -4.24 2.84
C SER A 671 34.43 -5.60 2.86
N ALA A 672 33.19 -5.67 3.36
CA ALA A 672 32.34 -6.86 3.38
C ALA A 672 31.96 -7.30 1.96
N LYS A 673 31.66 -6.34 1.06
CA LYS A 673 31.44 -6.65 -0.37
C LYS A 673 32.68 -7.24 -1.02
N CYS A 674 33.86 -6.66 -0.77
CA CYS A 674 35.13 -7.21 -1.28
C CYS A 674 35.38 -8.63 -0.75
N PHE A 675 35.17 -8.87 0.55
CA PHE A 675 35.35 -10.18 1.15
C PHE A 675 34.36 -11.23 0.60
N PHE A 676 33.09 -10.84 0.43
CA PHE A 676 32.09 -11.65 -0.28
C PHE A 676 32.54 -12.01 -1.69
N PHE A 677 33.04 -11.04 -2.48
CA PHE A 677 33.55 -11.31 -3.81
C PHE A 677 34.72 -12.31 -3.80
N PHE A 678 35.64 -12.20 -2.84
CA PHE A 678 36.75 -13.17 -2.73
C PHE A 678 36.25 -14.59 -2.43
N ILE A 679 35.26 -14.74 -1.55
CA ILE A 679 34.65 -16.05 -1.22
C ILE A 679 33.96 -16.63 -2.46
N ILE A 680 33.14 -15.85 -3.16
CA ILE A 680 32.42 -16.34 -4.35
C ILE A 680 33.40 -16.71 -5.47
N LEU A 681 34.41 -15.88 -5.72
CA LEU A 681 35.44 -16.18 -6.73
C LEU A 681 36.20 -17.46 -6.38
N GLN A 682 36.59 -17.64 -5.13
CA GLN A 682 37.29 -18.86 -4.69
C GLN A 682 36.37 -20.09 -4.78
N ALA A 683 35.09 -19.98 -4.42
CA ALA A 683 34.13 -21.08 -4.52
C ALA A 683 33.92 -21.51 -5.98
N LEU A 684 33.86 -20.55 -6.91
CA LEU A 684 33.77 -20.82 -8.34
C LEU A 684 35.04 -21.49 -8.90
N VAL A 685 36.21 -21.15 -8.38
CA VAL A 685 37.48 -21.82 -8.71
C VAL A 685 37.46 -23.27 -8.21
N ASN A 686 37.04 -23.50 -6.97
CA ASN A 686 36.94 -24.84 -6.38
C ASN A 686 35.95 -25.72 -7.16
N CYS A 687 34.79 -25.19 -7.58
CA CYS A 687 33.84 -25.92 -8.43
C CYS A 687 34.42 -26.35 -9.79
N LYS A 688 35.32 -25.57 -10.40
CA LYS A 688 36.01 -25.95 -11.64
C LYS A 688 37.00 -27.10 -11.42
N GLU A 689 37.75 -27.08 -10.32
CA GLU A 689 38.65 -28.19 -9.97
C GLU A 689 37.88 -29.48 -9.66
N VAL A 690 36.76 -29.39 -8.93
CA VAL A 690 35.90 -30.55 -8.63
C VAL A 690 35.30 -31.13 -9.91
N ALA A 691 34.83 -30.28 -10.84
CA ALA A 691 34.34 -30.72 -12.15
C ALA A 691 35.45 -31.35 -13.01
N HIS A 692 36.70 -30.90 -12.87
CA HIS A 692 37.86 -31.49 -13.56
C HIS A 692 38.29 -32.82 -12.93
N ARG A 693 38.30 -32.93 -11.60
CA ARG A 693 38.59 -34.17 -10.85
C ARG A 693 37.52 -35.23 -11.04
N ALA A 694 36.23 -34.86 -11.12
CA ALA A 694 35.14 -35.77 -11.44
C ALA A 694 35.25 -36.35 -12.87
N ARG A 695 35.78 -35.59 -13.84
CA ARG A 695 36.09 -36.08 -15.19
C ARG A 695 37.28 -37.05 -15.19
N LEU A 696 38.29 -36.82 -14.36
CA LEU A 696 39.43 -37.74 -14.20
C LEU A 696 39.02 -39.03 -13.48
N ALA A 697 38.16 -38.95 -12.45
CA ALA A 697 37.63 -40.10 -11.72
C ALA A 697 36.68 -40.97 -12.57
N SER A 698 35.85 -40.35 -13.42
CA SER A 698 35.01 -41.09 -14.40
C SER A 698 35.83 -41.71 -15.55
N GLY A 699 37.00 -41.14 -15.88
CA GLY A 699 37.97 -41.74 -16.78
C GLY A 699 38.70 -42.96 -16.19
N LEU A 700 38.85 -43.03 -14.86
CA LEU A 700 39.45 -44.17 -14.17
C LEU A 700 38.45 -45.34 -14.02
N CYS A 701 37.17 -45.08 -13.74
CA CYS A 701 36.13 -46.11 -13.67
C CYS A 701 35.78 -46.75 -15.03
N SER A 702 36.09 -46.11 -16.15
CA SER A 702 35.88 -46.67 -17.50
C SER A 702 37.01 -47.62 -17.95
N SER A 703 38.12 -47.70 -17.21
CA SER A 703 39.24 -48.61 -17.49
C SER A 703 39.14 -49.98 -16.80
N HIS A 704 38.15 -50.20 -15.93
CA HIS A 704 37.94 -51.46 -15.19
C HIS A 704 36.74 -52.29 -15.67
N LEU A 705 35.96 -51.80 -16.65
CA LEU A 705 34.79 -52.49 -17.21
C LEU A 705 34.98 -52.96 -18.68
N ALA A 706 36.15 -52.74 -19.27
CA ALA A 706 36.51 -53.27 -20.59
C ALA A 706 37.29 -54.59 -20.45
N GLY A 707 36.60 -55.65 -20.01
CA GLY A 707 37.24 -56.95 -19.81
C GLY A 707 36.26 -58.07 -19.51
N SER A 708 35.31 -58.36 -20.41
CA SER A 708 34.72 -59.71 -20.59
C SER A 708 33.65 -59.78 -21.71
N HIS A 709 33.98 -60.56 -22.75
CA HIS A 709 33.14 -61.34 -23.72
C HIS A 709 32.19 -60.60 -24.71
N LEU A 710 32.42 -60.67 -26.05
CA LEU A 710 32.09 -61.74 -27.05
C LEU A 710 30.57 -62.02 -27.11
N ASP A 711 29.82 -62.01 -28.22
CA ASP A 711 30.07 -62.23 -29.65
C ASP A 711 28.81 -61.81 -30.47
N GLY A 712 28.96 -61.57 -31.80
CA GLY A 712 27.94 -61.99 -32.78
C GLY A 712 26.91 -61.00 -33.38
N GLN A 713 27.30 -60.38 -34.50
CA GLN A 713 26.53 -60.16 -35.76
C GLN A 713 25.26 -59.26 -35.82
N THR A 714 25.38 -58.22 -36.64
CA THR A 714 24.36 -57.40 -37.33
C THR A 714 23.97 -58.06 -38.69
N PRO A 715 23.27 -57.44 -39.68
CA PRO A 715 22.46 -56.19 -39.75
C PRO A 715 21.13 -56.31 -40.60
N HIS A 716 20.24 -55.30 -40.58
CA HIS A 716 19.81 -54.58 -41.81
C HIS A 716 18.77 -53.46 -41.59
N ARG A 717 19.15 -52.26 -42.09
CA ARG A 717 18.44 -51.24 -42.93
C ARG A 717 16.98 -50.85 -42.63
N ALA A 718 16.49 -49.64 -42.93
CA ALA A 718 16.96 -48.25 -43.11
C ALA A 718 15.78 -47.46 -43.75
N ASN A 719 15.69 -46.16 -43.43
CA ASN A 719 15.05 -45.04 -44.15
C ASN A 719 13.54 -44.78 -43.92
N ALA A 720 13.13 -43.65 -43.27
CA ALA A 720 13.21 -42.20 -43.66
C ALA A 720 12.01 -41.81 -44.56
N LEU A 721 11.24 -40.69 -44.47
CA LEU A 721 11.30 -39.30 -43.97
C LEU A 721 9.82 -38.84 -43.72
N THR A 722 9.42 -37.82 -42.94
CA THR A 722 9.57 -36.33 -43.03
C THR A 722 8.86 -35.70 -41.80
N SER A 723 9.50 -34.95 -40.88
CA SER A 723 9.79 -33.48 -40.82
C SER A 723 8.86 -32.61 -39.93
N CYS A 724 9.33 -32.30 -38.68
CA CYS A 724 9.51 -31.02 -37.92
C CYS A 724 8.56 -29.80 -38.07
N PRO A 725 8.37 -28.94 -37.02
CA PRO A 725 9.43 -28.08 -36.42
C PRO A 725 9.43 -27.82 -34.88
N ASP A 726 10.56 -27.21 -34.43
CA ASP A 726 11.07 -26.84 -33.07
C ASP A 726 10.15 -25.95 -32.16
N PRO A 727 10.53 -25.75 -30.87
CA PRO A 727 11.36 -24.59 -30.50
C PRO A 727 12.53 -24.89 -29.52
N ALA A 728 13.63 -24.16 -29.72
CA ALA A 728 14.81 -24.06 -28.87
C ALA A 728 14.63 -23.05 -27.72
N LEU A 729 15.26 -23.30 -26.56
CA LEU A 729 15.92 -22.34 -25.65
C LEU A 729 16.49 -23.08 -24.42
N SER A 730 17.81 -23.25 -24.35
CA SER A 730 18.53 -23.69 -23.14
C SER A 730 19.69 -22.75 -22.83
N PRO A 731 19.87 -22.28 -21.57
CA PRO A 731 20.91 -21.31 -21.23
C PRO A 731 22.20 -22.06 -20.83
N ARG A 732 22.94 -22.59 -21.81
CA ARG A 732 24.27 -23.21 -21.56
C ARG A 732 25.42 -22.66 -22.39
N SER A 733 25.22 -21.63 -23.21
CA SER A 733 26.23 -21.19 -24.19
C SER A 733 26.90 -19.83 -23.94
N SER A 734 26.45 -19.01 -22.99
CA SER A 734 27.05 -17.66 -22.79
C SER A 734 28.17 -17.60 -21.73
N CYS A 735 28.20 -18.50 -20.74
CA CYS A 735 29.28 -18.51 -19.73
C CYS A 735 30.58 -19.18 -20.22
N ALA A 736 30.52 -20.03 -21.24
CA ALA A 736 31.64 -20.88 -21.63
C ALA A 736 32.69 -20.20 -22.54
N ARG A 737 32.40 -19.03 -23.13
CA ARG A 737 33.35 -18.34 -24.05
C ARG A 737 34.12 -17.17 -23.42
N LEU A 738 33.77 -16.74 -22.21
CA LEU A 738 34.41 -15.60 -21.54
C LEU A 738 35.61 -15.97 -20.64
N LEU A 739 35.92 -17.25 -20.48
CA LEU A 739 36.87 -17.75 -19.47
C LEU A 739 38.12 -18.45 -20.02
N SER A 740 38.46 -18.24 -21.30
CA SER A 740 39.69 -18.76 -21.90
C SER A 740 40.72 -17.66 -22.14
N ARG A 741 41.44 -17.23 -21.08
CA ARG A 741 42.85 -16.76 -21.08
C ARG A 741 43.28 -16.26 -19.67
N PRO A 742 44.58 -16.30 -19.32
CA PRO A 742 45.06 -16.27 -17.94
C PRO A 742 45.20 -14.83 -17.42
N CYS A 743 44.32 -14.39 -16.51
CA CYS A 743 44.41 -13.08 -15.84
C CYS A 743 44.57 -13.15 -14.32
N LEU A 744 44.61 -14.35 -13.72
CA LEU A 744 44.52 -14.52 -12.27
C LEU A 744 45.86 -14.57 -11.51
N GLN A 745 46.98 -14.35 -12.19
CA GLN A 745 48.30 -14.39 -11.56
C GLN A 745 48.84 -13.00 -11.12
N PHE A 746 48.12 -11.90 -11.37
CA PHE A 746 48.62 -10.54 -11.16
C PHE A 746 47.78 -9.65 -10.21
N ALA A 747 46.74 -10.17 -9.56
CA ALA A 747 45.85 -9.35 -8.73
C ALA A 747 46.20 -9.28 -7.22
N ILE A 748 47.33 -9.87 -6.79
CA ILE A 748 47.77 -9.85 -5.39
C ILE A 748 49.20 -9.30 -5.30
N LEU A 749 49.34 -7.99 -5.52
CA LEU A 749 50.53 -7.22 -5.17
C LEU A 749 50.09 -5.82 -4.73
N PRO A 750 50.45 -5.33 -3.54
CA PRO A 750 50.35 -3.91 -3.23
C PRO A 750 51.47 -3.16 -3.97
N CYS A 751 51.13 -2.02 -4.59
CA CYS A 751 52.06 -1.10 -5.22
C CYS A 751 53.16 -0.65 -4.24
N SER A 752 54.43 -0.89 -4.59
CA SER A 752 55.60 -0.18 -4.05
C SER A 752 55.88 1.05 -4.94
N PRO A 753 56.33 2.20 -4.39
CA PRO A 753 56.27 3.50 -5.07
C PRO A 753 57.46 3.81 -6.00
N HIS A 754 57.92 2.84 -6.81
CA HIS A 754 58.96 3.12 -7.82
C HIS A 754 58.85 2.19 -9.04
N VAL A 755 57.93 2.47 -9.97
CA VAL A 755 58.14 2.32 -11.44
C VAL A 755 57.15 3.25 -12.15
N GLN A 756 57.66 4.22 -12.91
CA GLN A 756 56.88 5.09 -13.80
C GLN A 756 56.55 4.35 -15.12
N THR A 757 55.32 4.54 -15.63
CA THR A 757 54.81 4.45 -17.04
C THR A 757 53.51 3.61 -17.20
N PRO A 758 52.61 3.91 -18.16
CA PRO A 758 51.55 4.91 -18.02
C PRO A 758 50.12 4.31 -17.96
N LEU A 759 49.31 4.88 -17.06
CA LEU A 759 47.96 4.45 -16.65
C LEU A 759 46.81 4.61 -17.67
N ALA A 760 47.05 4.91 -18.94
CA ALA A 760 46.00 5.36 -19.86
C ALA A 760 45.24 4.24 -20.61
N SER A 761 45.74 3.00 -20.65
CA SER A 761 45.13 1.91 -21.45
C SER A 761 44.31 0.88 -20.66
N GLN A 762 44.42 0.87 -19.33
CA GLN A 762 43.72 -0.09 -18.46
C GLN A 762 42.36 0.42 -17.96
N SER A 763 42.19 1.73 -17.77
CA SER A 763 40.90 2.34 -17.41
C SER A 763 39.85 2.20 -18.52
N ALA A 764 40.27 2.17 -19.78
CA ALA A 764 39.37 2.00 -20.94
C ALA A 764 38.78 0.58 -21.05
N ARG A 765 39.46 -0.46 -20.54
CA ARG A 765 39.00 -1.87 -20.65
C ARG A 765 38.06 -2.28 -19.51
N LEU A 766 38.26 -1.76 -18.29
CA LEU A 766 37.31 -1.92 -17.18
C LEU A 766 35.99 -1.15 -17.42
N ALA A 767 36.08 0.03 -18.03
CA ALA A 767 34.88 0.80 -18.44
C ALA A 767 34.06 0.11 -19.54
N CYS A 768 34.68 -0.74 -20.37
CA CYS A 768 34.00 -1.47 -21.45
C CYS A 768 33.23 -2.70 -20.92
N ALA A 769 33.76 -3.38 -19.90
CA ALA A 769 33.06 -4.50 -19.24
C ALA A 769 31.82 -4.02 -18.43
N ALA A 770 31.92 -2.88 -17.74
CA ALA A 770 30.82 -2.32 -16.96
C ALA A 770 29.67 -1.76 -17.82
N ARG A 771 29.93 -1.30 -19.06
CA ARG A 771 28.87 -0.84 -19.98
C ARG A 771 28.05 -1.96 -20.61
N SER A 772 28.50 -3.21 -20.55
CA SER A 772 27.77 -4.35 -21.12
C SER A 772 26.71 -4.97 -20.20
N PHE A 773 26.65 -4.56 -18.93
CA PHE A 773 25.67 -5.04 -17.94
C PHE A 773 24.47 -4.10 -17.72
N THR A 774 24.46 -2.91 -18.34
CA THR A 774 23.41 -1.89 -18.13
C THR A 774 22.58 -1.55 -19.38
N GLN A 775 22.64 -2.38 -20.43
CA GLN A 775 21.77 -2.23 -21.59
C GLN A 775 21.24 -3.58 -22.06
N THR A 776 19.95 -3.84 -21.86
CA THR A 776 18.97 -4.10 -22.95
C THR A 776 17.55 -4.17 -22.37
N PRO A 777 16.50 -3.96 -23.21
CA PRO A 777 15.35 -3.12 -22.88
C PRO A 777 14.03 -3.88 -22.65
N LEU A 778 13.04 -3.09 -22.21
CA LEU A 778 11.61 -3.34 -21.93
C LEU A 778 11.29 -3.85 -20.53
#